data_AF-A0A940CXL1-F1
#
_entry.id   AF-A0A940CXL1-F1
#
_cell.length_a   1.000
_cell.length_b   1.000
_cell.length_c   1.000
_cell.angle_alpha   90.00
_cell.angle_beta   90.00
_cell.angle_gamma   90.00
#
_symmetry.space_group_name_H-M   'P 1'
#
loop_
_entity.id
_entity.type
_entity.pdbx_description
1 polymer ?
#
loop_
_entity_poly.entity_id
_entity_poly.type
_entity_poly.pdbx_seq_one_letter_code
_entity_poly.pdbx_strand_id
1 'polypeptide(L)'
;MKKLIVFIVGFVLSFLTLFYFYTSITKGLPEPETLIPSSLVIEYSDGSPFYFPKALWFNLEDYPEKLITSLIISEDEDFFNHMGIDVLGLFRGLYKTLIEKDVQGGSTLTQQLARSLYLTQERTIQRKIKEIFISFYLEKIRTKEEILELYLNSVYMGNGIYGFGTAAKYYFGKEPKDLTLPEIALLVNTVKSPENFNPQNLSGNYEKASIVLKRLLNEGVLTNDEYEEFSQELLKVKANKIVEKKYNEEIFWRVIEELKNLGFNLDILRKGFRVKTTLRKDYNEILSGVLSEKNAALIFDYTTGEILGYFGKGVNQGRRQTGSLIKPFYYYKALLDGYNLDSKLFDLPIKIGNWTPKNFEKNYFGQTTLEEALVHSRNIPSLNLYLMLGDNNVRVFLKNQLKIGGFYPDDLTLSLGTLETSHEELARGFSALLNGGVVITPHIVDEVISYDGVLYYKAKTNVGNVIKGSKRTPLEASYLLINLLREVVERGTGVKANIPGRYIVGKTGTAEQYAWFMGADGKTLMVISQDGKDLLGGRDVAPLWKSIALKINMGKVPFNISSVYKKLDVIKINPLKYIDYQYIYKMIQNEKLSIYELAKILKTFDEESLLEFLSYMNTISQDLTIQLWNILGGEN
;
A
#
# COMPACT_ATOMS: atom_id res chain seq x y z
N MET A 1 17.41 -20.95 72.80
CA MET A 1 16.25 -20.06 72.51
C MET A 1 16.63 -18.77 71.75
N LYS A 2 17.48 -17.86 72.26
CA LYS A 2 17.83 -16.61 71.55
C LYS A 2 18.34 -16.79 70.11
N LYS A 3 19.25 -17.75 69.85
CA LYS A 3 19.77 -18.04 68.50
C LYS A 3 18.68 -18.53 67.52
N LEU A 4 17.72 -19.32 68.03
CA LEU A 4 16.60 -19.82 67.23
C LEU A 4 15.62 -18.69 66.87
N ILE A 5 15.34 -17.79 67.82
CA ILE A 5 14.47 -16.63 67.58
C ILE A 5 15.11 -15.69 66.54
N VAL A 6 16.41 -15.39 66.66
CA VAL A 6 17.14 -14.58 65.68
C VAL A 6 17.12 -15.22 64.29
N PHE A 7 17.31 -16.54 64.22
CA PHE A 7 17.20 -17.27 62.96
C PHE A 7 15.80 -17.18 62.36
N ILE A 8 14.74 -17.42 63.15
CA ILE A 8 13.35 -17.36 62.68
C ILE A 8 12.99 -15.95 62.21
N VAL A 9 13.36 -14.91 62.97
CA VAL A 9 13.11 -13.51 62.59
C VAL A 9 13.84 -13.17 61.29
N GLY A 10 15.12 -13.57 61.17
CA GLY A 10 15.90 -13.37 59.94
C GLY A 10 15.32 -14.14 58.74
N PHE A 11 14.82 -15.35 58.95
CA PHE A 11 14.17 -16.16 57.93
C PHE A 11 12.86 -15.52 57.45
N VAL A 12 12.00 -15.09 58.38
CA VAL A 12 10.72 -14.43 58.05
C VAL A 12 10.96 -13.11 57.33
N LEU A 13 11.92 -12.30 57.78
CA LEU A 13 12.27 -11.05 57.09
C LEU A 13 12.80 -11.31 55.68
N SER A 14 13.67 -12.31 55.51
CA SER A 14 14.17 -12.72 54.18
C SER A 14 13.03 -13.19 53.27
N PHE A 15 12.13 -14.02 53.79
CA PHE A 15 10.97 -14.52 53.04
C PHE A 15 10.03 -13.37 52.63
N LEU A 16 9.67 -12.49 53.55
CA LEU A 16 8.82 -11.33 53.25
C LEU A 16 9.47 -10.40 52.22
N THR A 17 10.79 -10.23 52.30
CA THR A 17 11.56 -9.42 51.33
C THR A 17 11.54 -10.06 49.94
N LEU A 18 11.82 -11.37 49.83
CA LEU A 18 11.75 -12.10 48.56
C LEU A 18 10.32 -12.10 47.98
N PHE A 19 9.32 -12.27 48.84
CA PHE A 19 7.91 -12.22 48.45
C PHE A 19 7.50 -10.82 47.96
N TYR A 20 7.98 -9.76 48.62
CA TYR A 20 7.78 -8.38 48.16
C TYR A 20 8.42 -8.16 46.79
N PHE A 21 9.64 -8.62 46.56
CA PHE A 21 10.27 -8.53 45.23
C PHE A 21 9.53 -9.33 44.17
N TYR A 22 9.14 -10.57 44.48
CA TYR A 22 8.36 -11.41 43.56
C TYR A 22 7.06 -10.72 43.15
N THR A 23 6.26 -10.26 44.12
CA THR A 23 5.00 -9.56 43.85
C THR A 23 5.23 -8.23 43.12
N SER A 24 6.26 -7.47 43.49
CA SER A 24 6.59 -6.21 42.80
C SER A 24 7.03 -6.40 41.36
N ILE A 25 7.70 -7.51 41.03
CA ILE A 25 8.19 -7.80 39.67
C ILE A 25 7.08 -8.40 38.80
N THR A 26 6.21 -9.22 39.38
CA THR A 26 5.20 -9.98 38.64
C THR A 26 3.85 -9.26 38.52
N LYS A 27 3.61 -8.23 39.35
CA LYS A 27 2.38 -7.45 39.31
C LYS A 27 2.23 -6.71 37.99
N GLY A 28 1.14 -7.02 37.26
CA GLY A 28 0.80 -6.36 36.00
C GLY A 28 1.57 -6.87 34.80
N LEU A 29 2.27 -8.01 34.91
CA LEU A 29 2.80 -8.70 33.73
C LEU A 29 1.63 -9.15 32.83
N PRO A 30 1.72 -8.94 31.51
CA PRO A 30 0.73 -9.45 30.57
C PRO A 30 0.86 -10.97 30.41
N GLU A 31 -0.21 -11.61 29.95
CA GLU A 31 -0.23 -13.04 29.63
C GLU A 31 0.86 -13.37 28.59
N PRO A 32 1.62 -14.48 28.76
CA PRO A 32 2.79 -14.79 27.94
C PRO A 32 2.49 -14.92 26.44
N GLU A 33 1.30 -15.43 26.09
CA GLU A 33 0.84 -15.59 24.70
C GLU A 33 0.78 -14.23 23.97
N THR A 34 0.51 -13.15 24.70
CA THR A 34 0.37 -11.80 24.12
C THR A 34 1.72 -11.15 23.78
N LEU A 35 2.82 -11.73 24.27
CA LEU A 35 4.17 -11.21 24.10
C LEU A 35 4.93 -11.88 22.93
N ILE A 36 4.30 -12.85 22.28
CA ILE A 36 4.93 -13.58 21.19
C ILE A 36 4.89 -12.71 19.92
N PRO A 37 6.01 -12.62 19.17
CA PRO A 37 6.08 -11.78 17.97
C PRO A 37 4.99 -12.13 16.95
N SER A 38 4.52 -11.11 16.21
CA SER A 38 3.35 -11.23 15.34
C SER A 38 3.48 -12.32 14.28
N SER A 39 2.50 -13.23 14.24
CA SER A 39 2.28 -14.17 13.14
C SER A 39 1.40 -13.61 12.02
N LEU A 40 1.50 -12.30 11.76
CA LEU A 40 0.75 -11.65 10.68
C LEU A 40 1.17 -12.23 9.32
N VAL A 41 0.33 -13.08 8.75
CA VAL A 41 0.47 -13.56 7.39
C VAL A 41 -0.31 -12.62 6.49
N ILE A 42 0.33 -12.08 5.45
CA ILE A 42 -0.38 -11.34 4.40
C ILE A 42 -0.28 -12.17 3.12
N GLU A 43 -1.43 -12.44 2.51
CA GLU A 43 -1.55 -13.24 1.30
C GLU A 43 -2.09 -12.40 0.14
N TYR A 44 -1.66 -12.75 -1.07
CA TYR A 44 -2.33 -12.31 -2.29
C TYR A 44 -3.73 -12.93 -2.36
N SER A 45 -4.56 -12.44 -3.28
CA SER A 45 -5.91 -12.96 -3.55
C SER A 45 -5.95 -14.45 -3.90
N ASP A 46 -4.86 -15.00 -4.44
CA ASP A 46 -4.69 -16.43 -4.75
C ASP A 46 -4.25 -17.29 -3.55
N GLY A 47 -4.08 -16.69 -2.36
CA GLY A 47 -3.61 -17.36 -1.14
C GLY A 47 -2.09 -17.53 -1.06
N SER A 48 -1.34 -17.12 -2.09
CA SER A 48 0.12 -17.18 -2.01
C SER A 48 0.68 -16.12 -1.04
N PRO A 49 1.74 -16.43 -0.28
CA PRO A 49 2.26 -15.52 0.73
C PRO A 49 2.90 -14.29 0.09
N PHE A 50 2.45 -13.11 0.51
CA PHE A 50 3.05 -11.81 0.19
C PHE A 50 4.11 -11.42 1.22
N TYR A 51 3.77 -11.55 2.50
CA TYR A 51 4.65 -11.29 3.64
C TYR A 51 4.77 -12.54 4.48
N PHE A 52 5.99 -13.04 4.65
CA PHE A 52 6.26 -14.17 5.53
C PHE A 52 6.44 -13.66 6.96
N PRO A 53 5.63 -14.11 7.92
CA PRO A 53 5.78 -13.67 9.30
C PRO A 53 7.09 -14.18 9.89
N LYS A 54 7.65 -13.38 10.78
CA LYS A 54 8.86 -13.70 11.52
C LYS A 54 8.61 -14.67 12.69
N ALA A 55 7.36 -15.02 12.96
CA ALA A 55 6.94 -16.04 13.93
C ALA A 55 5.63 -16.69 13.45
N LEU A 56 5.49 -18.01 13.55
CA LEU A 56 4.27 -18.77 13.29
C LEU A 56 3.95 -19.58 14.55
N TRP A 57 2.66 -19.71 14.87
CA TRP A 57 2.22 -20.54 15.99
C TRP A 57 1.99 -21.98 15.52
N PHE A 58 2.54 -22.92 16.27
CA PHE A 58 2.32 -24.35 16.13
C PHE A 58 1.99 -24.93 17.50
N ASN A 59 1.01 -25.83 17.55
CA ASN A 59 0.70 -26.54 18.79
C ASN A 59 1.81 -27.55 19.09
N LEU A 60 1.93 -27.97 20.35
CA LEU A 60 2.95 -28.92 20.79
C LEU A 60 2.89 -30.23 19.99
N GLU A 61 1.70 -30.66 19.61
CA GLU A 61 1.44 -31.86 18.80
C GLU A 61 1.93 -31.77 17.34
N ASP A 62 2.14 -30.56 16.82
CA ASP A 62 2.68 -30.35 15.47
C ASP A 62 4.18 -30.63 15.39
N TYR A 63 4.86 -30.72 16.55
CA TYR A 63 6.28 -30.98 16.66
C TYR A 63 6.58 -32.48 16.83
N PRO A 64 7.64 -32.99 16.17
CA PRO A 64 8.00 -34.39 16.31
C PRO A 64 8.57 -34.64 17.72
N GLU A 65 8.22 -35.79 18.32
CA GLU A 65 8.69 -36.17 19.66
C GLU A 65 10.23 -36.10 19.78
N LYS A 66 10.94 -36.49 18.70
CA LYS A 66 12.39 -36.39 18.62
C LYS A 66 12.93 -34.97 18.86
N LEU A 67 12.20 -33.92 18.43
CA LEU A 67 12.59 -32.53 18.69
C LEU A 67 12.46 -32.21 20.17
N ILE A 68 11.34 -32.59 20.77
CA ILE A 68 11.06 -32.36 22.19
C ILE A 68 12.13 -33.02 23.07
N THR A 69 12.38 -34.31 22.84
CA THR A 69 13.39 -35.09 23.55
C THR A 69 14.79 -34.49 23.37
N SER A 70 15.16 -34.11 22.14
CA SER A 70 16.46 -33.50 21.85
C SER A 70 16.66 -32.17 22.54
N LEU A 71 15.60 -31.35 22.60
CA LEU A 71 15.64 -30.05 23.25
C LEU A 71 15.80 -30.20 24.77
N ILE A 72 14.99 -31.06 25.41
CA ILE A 72 15.00 -31.28 26.86
C ILE A 72 16.39 -31.81 27.29
N ILE A 73 16.89 -32.86 26.66
CA ILE A 73 18.22 -33.42 26.99
C ILE A 73 19.36 -32.40 26.77
N SER A 74 19.20 -31.52 25.79
CA SER A 74 20.26 -30.54 25.44
C SER A 74 20.24 -29.27 26.28
N GLU A 75 19.07 -28.83 26.76
CA GLU A 75 18.89 -27.56 27.44
C GLU A 75 18.52 -27.71 28.93
N ASP A 76 17.70 -28.69 29.28
CA ASP A 76 17.09 -28.80 30.62
C ASP A 76 16.61 -30.24 30.89
N GLU A 77 17.53 -31.14 31.22
CA GLU A 77 17.28 -32.59 31.37
C GLU A 77 16.21 -32.91 32.43
N ASP A 78 16.13 -32.10 33.49
CA ASP A 78 15.20 -32.27 34.61
C ASP A 78 13.94 -31.39 34.49
N PHE A 79 13.63 -30.91 33.27
CA PHE A 79 12.59 -29.91 33.00
C PHE A 79 11.26 -30.19 33.68
N PHE A 80 10.80 -31.43 33.67
CA PHE A 80 9.51 -31.81 34.24
C PHE A 80 9.49 -31.89 35.77
N ASN A 81 10.65 -31.96 36.43
CA ASN A 81 10.74 -32.22 37.86
C ASN A 81 11.05 -30.97 38.70
N HIS A 82 11.64 -29.92 38.09
CA HIS A 82 11.90 -28.66 38.79
C HIS A 82 10.78 -27.64 38.59
N MET A 83 10.74 -26.61 39.45
CA MET A 83 9.78 -25.50 39.34
C MET A 83 10.53 -24.23 38.95
N GLY A 84 10.65 -23.97 37.65
CA GLY A 84 11.25 -22.76 37.11
C GLY A 84 12.77 -22.66 37.20
N ILE A 85 13.41 -23.21 38.24
CA ILE A 85 14.87 -23.29 38.39
C ILE A 85 15.30 -24.69 38.83
N ASP A 86 16.36 -25.24 38.23
CA ASP A 86 16.98 -26.49 38.68
C ASP A 86 18.08 -26.20 39.70
N VAL A 87 17.72 -26.30 40.98
CA VAL A 87 18.65 -26.06 42.10
C VAL A 87 19.73 -27.16 42.15
N LEU A 88 19.36 -28.42 41.93
CA LEU A 88 20.31 -29.53 41.99
C LEU A 88 21.27 -29.51 40.80
N GLY A 89 20.78 -29.18 39.61
CA GLY A 89 21.59 -28.94 38.42
C GLY A 89 22.52 -27.75 38.55
N LEU A 90 22.09 -26.65 39.19
CA LEU A 90 22.97 -25.52 39.51
C LEU A 90 24.13 -25.94 40.42
N PHE A 91 23.86 -26.72 41.47
CA PHE A 91 24.92 -27.24 42.35
C PHE A 91 25.83 -28.25 41.62
N ARG A 92 25.27 -29.17 40.83
CA ARG A 92 26.04 -30.10 39.98
C ARG A 92 26.93 -29.35 38.99
N GLY A 93 26.42 -28.32 38.34
CA GLY A 93 27.15 -27.48 37.40
C GLY A 93 28.28 -26.70 38.06
N LEU A 94 28.04 -26.10 39.24
CA LEU A 94 29.08 -25.44 40.02
C LEU A 94 30.22 -26.40 40.40
N TYR A 95 29.88 -27.61 40.85
CA TYR A 95 30.86 -28.64 41.15
C TYR A 95 31.69 -29.01 39.91
N LYS A 96 31.03 -29.23 38.79
CA LYS A 96 31.67 -29.59 37.50
C LYS A 96 32.56 -28.48 36.96
N THR A 97 32.13 -27.22 37.03
CA THR A 97 32.93 -26.07 36.57
C THR A 97 34.17 -25.82 37.44
N LEU A 98 34.08 -26.03 38.76
CA LEU A 98 35.22 -25.86 39.66
C LEU A 98 36.28 -26.96 39.52
N ILE A 99 35.87 -28.17 39.14
CA ILE A 99 36.75 -29.35 39.07
C ILE A 99 37.21 -29.64 37.65
N GLU A 100 36.29 -29.67 36.68
CA GLU A 100 36.56 -30.09 35.29
C GLU A 100 36.85 -28.91 34.36
N LYS A 101 36.77 -27.66 34.84
CA LYS A 101 36.92 -26.42 34.05
C LYS A 101 35.97 -26.32 32.85
N ASP A 102 34.91 -27.12 32.83
CA ASP A 102 33.85 -27.06 31.82
C ASP A 102 32.76 -26.09 32.28
N VAL A 103 32.50 -25.03 31.50
CA VAL A 103 31.51 -24.00 31.83
C VAL A 103 30.18 -24.38 31.19
N GLN A 104 29.31 -25.04 31.95
CA GLN A 104 27.94 -25.30 31.52
C GLN A 104 27.00 -24.19 31.99
N GLY A 105 26.25 -23.59 31.06
CA GLY A 105 25.25 -22.59 31.37
C GLY A 105 24.00 -23.24 31.95
N GLY A 106 23.84 -23.26 33.27
CA GLY A 106 22.72 -23.91 33.97
C GLY A 106 21.43 -23.07 34.04
N SER A 107 20.92 -22.58 32.90
CA SER A 107 19.60 -21.92 32.86
C SER A 107 18.52 -22.85 32.31
N THR A 108 17.40 -22.96 33.00
CA THR A 108 16.27 -23.85 32.64
C THR A 108 15.47 -23.32 31.45
N LEU A 109 14.68 -24.17 30.79
CA LEU A 109 13.81 -23.76 29.68
C LEU A 109 12.84 -22.64 30.12
N THR A 110 12.25 -22.75 31.32
CA THR A 110 11.38 -21.72 31.88
C THR A 110 12.10 -20.39 32.11
N GLN A 111 13.36 -20.41 32.57
CA GLN A 111 14.18 -19.20 32.68
C GLN A 111 14.48 -18.58 31.31
N GLN A 112 14.77 -19.41 30.31
CA GLN A 112 15.01 -18.95 28.95
C GLN A 112 13.74 -18.35 28.33
N LEU A 113 12.56 -18.94 28.59
CA LEU A 113 11.26 -18.40 28.20
C LEU A 113 10.99 -17.03 28.86
N ALA A 114 11.18 -16.93 30.18
CA ALA A 114 11.05 -15.68 30.93
C ALA A 114 11.94 -14.56 30.35
N ARG A 115 13.18 -14.92 29.97
CA ARG A 115 14.12 -14.01 29.31
C ARG A 115 13.63 -13.58 27.93
N SER A 116 13.07 -14.50 27.14
CA SER A 116 12.61 -14.22 25.78
C SER A 116 11.40 -13.27 25.77
N LEU A 117 10.44 -13.48 26.68
CA LEU A 117 9.17 -12.76 26.66
C LEU A 117 9.21 -11.42 27.41
N TYR A 118 9.86 -11.36 28.58
CA TYR A 118 9.65 -10.25 29.52
C TYR A 118 10.87 -9.36 29.77
N LEU A 119 12.06 -9.75 29.29
CA LEU A 119 13.32 -9.11 29.68
C LEU A 119 14.13 -8.62 28.49
N THR A 120 14.95 -7.59 28.73
CA THR A 120 15.94 -7.11 27.76
C THR A 120 17.17 -8.03 27.71
N GLN A 121 18.01 -7.93 26.67
CA GLN A 121 19.20 -8.78 26.54
C GLN A 121 20.38 -8.40 27.46
N GLU A 122 20.25 -7.39 28.33
CA GLU A 122 21.33 -6.89 29.18
C GLU A 122 21.83 -7.91 30.20
N ARG A 123 23.14 -8.21 30.25
CA ARG A 123 23.67 -9.20 31.19
C ARG A 123 23.95 -8.63 32.58
N THR A 124 22.90 -8.34 33.36
CA THR A 124 23.01 -7.85 34.75
C THR A 124 22.47 -8.85 35.77
N ILE A 125 22.98 -8.78 37.01
CA ILE A 125 22.49 -9.58 38.15
C ILE A 125 21.02 -9.25 38.43
N GLN A 126 20.64 -7.96 38.35
CA GLN A 126 19.26 -7.53 38.54
C GLN A 126 18.31 -8.17 37.52
N ARG A 127 18.72 -8.24 36.24
CA ARG A 127 17.94 -8.97 35.22
C ARG A 127 17.84 -10.45 35.55
N LYS A 128 18.92 -11.11 35.98
CA LYS A 128 18.88 -12.54 36.33
C LYS A 128 17.94 -12.82 37.51
N ILE A 129 17.86 -11.92 38.50
CA ILE A 129 16.90 -12.02 39.60
C ILE A 129 15.46 -11.90 39.07
N LYS A 130 15.18 -10.95 38.17
CA LYS A 130 13.88 -10.83 37.52
C LYS A 130 13.52 -12.10 36.73
N GLU A 131 14.48 -12.68 36.01
CA GLU A 131 14.31 -13.93 35.25
C GLU A 131 13.85 -15.09 36.14
N ILE A 132 14.45 -15.25 37.31
CA ILE A 132 14.08 -16.28 38.30
C ILE A 132 12.65 -16.05 38.83
N PHE A 133 12.30 -14.82 39.19
CA PHE A 133 10.95 -14.55 39.70
C PHE A 133 9.87 -14.70 38.63
N ILE A 134 10.18 -14.34 37.39
CA ILE A 134 9.26 -14.51 36.26
C ILE A 134 9.13 -15.99 35.90
N SER A 135 10.19 -16.81 36.01
CA SER A 135 10.07 -18.26 35.77
C SER A 135 9.15 -18.93 36.79
N PHE A 136 9.23 -18.57 38.07
CA PHE A 136 8.25 -19.03 39.08
C PHE A 136 6.83 -18.54 38.80
N TYR A 137 6.68 -17.33 38.24
CA TYR A 137 5.37 -16.83 37.83
C TYR A 137 4.78 -17.66 36.69
N LEU A 138 5.57 -17.95 35.64
CA LEU A 138 5.15 -18.78 34.52
C LEU A 138 4.71 -20.18 34.98
N GLU A 139 5.49 -20.84 35.83
CA GLU A 139 5.19 -22.17 36.40
C GLU A 139 3.96 -22.19 37.31
N LYS A 140 3.54 -21.03 37.81
CA LYS A 140 2.31 -20.89 38.59
C LYS A 140 1.08 -20.78 37.70
N ILE A 141 1.21 -20.18 36.52
CA ILE A 141 0.08 -19.86 35.64
C ILE A 141 -0.05 -20.79 34.43
N ARG A 142 0.96 -21.63 34.16
CA ARG A 142 1.02 -22.56 33.03
C ARG A 142 1.60 -23.91 33.45
N THR A 143 1.16 -24.95 32.77
CA THR A 143 1.66 -26.33 32.85
C THR A 143 3.02 -26.46 32.14
N LYS A 144 3.72 -27.58 32.35
CA LYS A 144 5.03 -27.83 31.72
C LYS A 144 4.91 -27.93 30.21
N GLU A 145 3.84 -28.55 29.73
CA GLU A 145 3.51 -28.70 28.32
C GLU A 145 3.24 -27.32 27.69
N GLU A 146 2.45 -26.46 28.33
CA GLU A 146 2.20 -25.10 27.88
C GLU A 146 3.47 -24.24 27.88
N ILE A 147 4.34 -24.37 28.90
CA ILE A 147 5.64 -23.68 28.95
C ILE A 147 6.53 -24.11 27.78
N LEU A 148 6.55 -25.41 27.49
CA LEU A 148 7.32 -25.95 26.38
C LEU A 148 6.78 -25.46 25.03
N GLU A 149 5.46 -25.46 24.84
CA GLU A 149 4.81 -24.91 23.63
C GLU A 149 5.11 -23.41 23.46
N LEU A 150 4.96 -22.61 24.53
CA LEU A 150 5.31 -21.19 24.53
C LEU A 150 6.79 -21.00 24.16
N TYR A 151 7.68 -21.82 24.70
CA TYR A 151 9.10 -21.78 24.38
C TYR A 151 9.38 -22.09 22.91
N LEU A 152 8.81 -23.19 22.40
CA LEU A 152 8.98 -23.62 21.01
C LEU A 152 8.47 -22.57 20.02
N ASN A 153 7.51 -21.72 20.41
CA ASN A 153 6.97 -20.66 19.55
C ASN A 153 7.60 -19.27 19.75
N SER A 154 8.32 -19.02 20.84
CA SER A 154 8.84 -17.68 21.17
C SER A 154 10.35 -17.54 21.19
N VAL A 155 11.11 -18.63 21.15
CA VAL A 155 12.57 -18.58 21.19
C VAL A 155 13.15 -17.95 19.91
N TYR A 156 14.13 -17.06 20.05
CA TYR A 156 14.77 -16.44 18.89
C TYR A 156 15.71 -17.43 18.17
N MET A 157 15.55 -17.57 16.85
CA MET A 157 16.24 -18.55 16.01
C MET A 157 17.14 -17.92 14.92
N GLY A 158 17.46 -16.62 15.05
CA GLY A 158 18.33 -15.89 14.11
C GLY A 158 17.56 -15.32 12.91
N ASN A 159 18.14 -14.34 12.21
CA ASN A 159 17.52 -13.66 11.04
C ASN A 159 16.14 -13.02 11.34
N GLY A 160 15.87 -12.64 12.58
CA GLY A 160 14.56 -12.15 12.97
C GLY A 160 13.49 -13.24 13.12
N ILE A 161 13.83 -14.53 12.99
CA ILE A 161 12.89 -15.65 13.11
C ILE A 161 12.72 -16.06 14.58
N TYR A 162 11.48 -16.34 14.98
CA TYR A 162 11.12 -16.83 16.30
C TYR A 162 10.34 -18.14 16.20
N GLY A 163 10.70 -19.08 17.07
CA GLY A 163 10.11 -20.40 17.19
C GLY A 163 10.70 -21.46 16.26
N PHE A 164 10.69 -22.71 16.72
CA PHE A 164 11.22 -23.87 16.00
C PHE A 164 10.44 -24.15 14.71
N GLY A 165 9.11 -24.03 14.74
CA GLY A 165 8.30 -24.32 13.56
C GLY A 165 8.49 -23.29 12.45
N THR A 166 8.58 -22.00 12.82
CA THR A 166 8.95 -20.94 11.86
C THR A 166 10.34 -21.19 11.30
N ALA A 167 11.30 -21.59 12.14
CA ALA A 167 12.66 -21.91 11.74
C ALA A 167 12.71 -23.12 10.80
N ALA A 168 11.87 -24.15 10.99
CA ALA A 168 11.75 -25.30 10.09
C ALA A 168 11.35 -24.85 8.67
N LYS A 169 10.33 -23.99 8.58
CA LYS A 169 9.87 -23.43 7.30
C LYS A 169 10.91 -22.52 6.68
N TYR A 170 11.53 -21.66 7.47
CA TYR A 170 12.50 -20.69 6.99
C TYR A 170 13.82 -21.35 6.55
N TYR A 171 14.42 -22.19 7.39
CA TYR A 171 15.73 -22.78 7.11
C TYR A 171 15.65 -24.02 6.22
N PHE A 172 14.58 -24.82 6.26
CA PHE A 172 14.51 -26.09 5.53
C PHE A 172 13.34 -26.19 4.56
N GLY A 173 12.37 -25.27 4.61
CA GLY A 173 11.18 -25.33 3.76
C GLY A 173 10.23 -26.48 4.14
N LYS A 174 10.28 -26.95 5.38
CA LYS A 174 9.53 -28.10 5.88
C LYS A 174 8.51 -27.70 6.95
N GLU A 175 7.42 -28.47 7.08
CA GLU A 175 6.59 -28.42 8.27
C GLU A 175 7.37 -29.00 9.47
N PRO A 176 7.06 -28.60 10.72
CA PRO A 176 7.85 -29.02 11.89
C PRO A 176 7.91 -30.54 12.05
N LYS A 177 6.78 -31.23 11.83
CA LYS A 177 6.66 -32.69 11.86
C LYS A 177 7.57 -33.44 10.87
N ASP A 178 8.02 -32.77 9.81
CA ASP A 178 8.83 -33.38 8.73
C ASP A 178 10.34 -33.17 8.94
N LEU A 179 10.75 -32.59 10.08
CA LEU A 179 12.16 -32.38 10.41
C LEU A 179 12.89 -33.69 10.68
N THR A 180 14.09 -33.82 10.13
CA THR A 180 14.99 -34.94 10.44
C THR A 180 15.76 -34.69 11.73
N LEU A 181 16.30 -35.75 12.35
CA LEU A 181 17.07 -35.59 13.59
C LEU A 181 18.33 -34.70 13.42
N PRO A 182 19.08 -34.76 12.29
CA PRO A 182 20.14 -33.81 12.03
C PRO A 182 19.69 -32.34 11.91
N GLU A 183 18.52 -32.09 11.30
CA GLU A 183 17.94 -30.74 11.23
C GLU A 183 17.50 -30.25 12.61
N ILE A 184 16.91 -31.13 13.42
CA ILE A 184 16.58 -30.88 14.83
C ILE A 184 17.84 -30.52 15.61
N ALA A 185 18.93 -31.27 15.46
CA ALA A 185 20.19 -31.01 16.15
C ALA A 185 20.77 -29.64 15.80
N LEU A 186 20.66 -29.22 14.53
CA LEU A 186 21.01 -27.86 14.12
C LEU A 186 20.14 -26.80 14.81
N LEU A 187 18.82 -26.95 14.77
CA LEU A 187 17.90 -25.98 15.39
C LEU A 187 18.09 -25.88 16.91
N VAL A 188 18.23 -27.00 17.61
CA VAL A 188 18.51 -27.02 19.06
C VAL A 188 19.83 -26.32 19.37
N ASN A 189 20.87 -26.54 18.54
CA ASN A 189 22.12 -25.82 18.71
C ASN A 189 21.99 -24.31 18.40
N THR A 190 21.17 -23.92 17.40
CA THR A 190 20.91 -22.52 17.05
C THR A 190 20.41 -21.71 18.25
N VAL A 191 19.52 -22.27 19.07
CA VAL A 191 18.98 -21.58 20.26
C VAL A 191 20.07 -21.02 21.19
N LYS A 192 21.18 -21.75 21.37
CA LYS A 192 22.28 -21.34 22.27
C LYS A 192 22.96 -20.06 21.81
N SER A 193 23.07 -19.88 20.49
CA SER A 193 23.68 -18.68 19.90
C SER A 193 23.13 -18.44 18.49
N PRO A 194 21.94 -17.82 18.36
CA PRO A 194 21.19 -17.82 17.10
C PRO A 194 21.91 -17.18 15.91
N GLU A 195 22.72 -16.15 16.17
CA GLU A 195 23.50 -15.49 15.12
C GLU A 195 24.76 -16.27 14.72
N ASN A 196 25.45 -16.90 15.69
CA ASN A 196 26.68 -17.64 15.43
C ASN A 196 26.43 -19.06 14.88
N PHE A 197 25.32 -19.67 15.31
CA PHE A 197 24.92 -21.03 14.93
C PHE A 197 23.70 -21.00 14.00
N ASN A 198 23.62 -19.94 13.19
CA ASN A 198 22.59 -19.78 12.19
C ASN A 198 22.69 -20.91 11.14
N PRO A 199 21.60 -21.66 10.84
CA PRO A 199 21.63 -22.74 9.86
C PRO A 199 22.07 -22.31 8.45
N GLN A 200 21.97 -21.03 8.08
CA GLN A 200 22.46 -20.52 6.79
C GLN A 200 23.98 -20.31 6.73
N ASN A 201 24.65 -20.22 7.89
CA ASN A 201 26.10 -20.08 8.00
C ASN A 201 26.70 -21.33 8.65
N LEU A 202 26.91 -22.37 7.84
CA LEU A 202 27.23 -23.72 8.30
C LEU A 202 28.69 -23.92 8.73
N SER A 203 29.56 -22.93 8.51
CA SER A 203 30.98 -22.99 8.86
C SER A 203 31.16 -23.15 10.38
N GLY A 204 31.48 -24.36 10.85
CA GLY A 204 31.65 -24.69 12.27
C GLY A 204 30.35 -25.00 13.03
N ASN A 205 29.17 -24.85 12.40
CA ASN A 205 27.89 -25.14 13.05
C ASN A 205 27.63 -26.66 13.18
N TYR A 206 28.08 -27.46 12.22
CA TYR A 206 27.94 -28.93 12.28
C TYR A 206 28.65 -29.55 13.48
N GLU A 207 29.87 -29.09 13.78
CA GLU A 207 30.63 -29.59 14.93
C GLU A 207 29.95 -29.24 16.27
N LYS A 208 29.21 -28.13 16.31
CA LYS A 208 28.44 -27.75 17.49
C LYS A 208 27.10 -28.49 17.56
N ALA A 209 26.44 -28.71 16.43
CA ALA A 209 25.22 -29.51 16.37
C ALA A 209 25.47 -31.00 16.67
N SER A 210 26.65 -31.56 16.35
CA SER A 210 26.99 -32.94 16.72
C SER A 210 27.09 -33.16 18.23
N ILE A 211 27.30 -32.10 19.03
CA ILE A 211 27.23 -32.16 20.50
C ILE A 211 25.82 -32.55 20.96
N VAL A 212 24.77 -32.11 20.25
CA VAL A 212 23.38 -32.51 20.53
C VAL A 212 23.21 -34.02 20.29
N LEU A 213 23.65 -34.52 19.13
CA LEU A 213 23.61 -35.95 18.82
C LEU A 213 24.41 -36.78 19.84
N LYS A 214 25.56 -36.27 20.28
CA LYS A 214 26.40 -36.95 21.26
C LYS A 214 25.77 -37.00 22.65
N ARG A 215 25.01 -35.98 23.03
CA ARG A 215 24.21 -36.02 24.27
C ARG A 215 23.11 -37.07 24.17
N LEU A 216 22.41 -37.15 23.04
CA LEU A 216 21.40 -38.19 22.82
C LEU A 216 21.98 -39.60 22.90
N LEU A 217 23.19 -39.82 22.39
CA LEU A 217 23.92 -41.08 22.55
C LEU A 217 24.23 -41.39 24.03
N ASN A 218 24.74 -40.41 24.77
CA ASN A 218 25.11 -40.59 26.18
C ASN A 218 23.89 -40.92 27.07
N GLU A 219 22.73 -40.35 26.75
CA GLU A 219 21.46 -40.64 27.43
C GLU A 219 20.76 -41.90 26.91
N GLY A 220 21.39 -42.64 25.98
CA GLY A 220 20.86 -43.89 25.43
C GLY A 220 19.66 -43.73 24.50
N VAL A 221 19.37 -42.53 24.01
CA VAL A 221 18.33 -42.27 23.01
C VAL A 221 18.76 -42.72 21.62
N LEU A 222 20.07 -42.66 21.34
CA LEU A 222 20.67 -43.15 20.09
C LEU A 222 21.60 -44.33 20.39
N THR A 223 21.64 -45.28 19.45
CA THR A 223 22.71 -46.27 19.37
C THR A 223 23.99 -45.67 18.75
N ASN A 224 25.13 -46.36 18.89
CA ASN A 224 26.38 -45.92 18.25
C ASN A 224 26.23 -45.84 16.71
N ASP A 225 25.56 -46.83 16.11
CA ASP A 225 25.35 -46.88 14.66
C ASP A 225 24.48 -45.70 14.17
N GLU A 226 23.38 -45.40 14.88
CA GLU A 226 22.54 -44.24 14.59
C GLU A 226 23.27 -42.91 14.79
N TYR A 227 24.10 -42.80 15.83
CA TYR A 227 24.91 -41.61 16.05
C TYR A 227 25.89 -41.37 14.90
N GLU A 228 26.56 -42.41 14.41
CA GLU A 228 27.46 -42.31 13.26
C GLU A 228 26.70 -41.94 11.98
N GLU A 229 25.56 -42.59 11.72
CA GLU A 229 24.68 -42.31 10.58
C GLU A 229 24.22 -40.85 10.59
N PHE A 230 23.58 -40.40 11.67
CA PHE A 230 23.06 -39.03 11.77
C PHE A 230 24.16 -37.97 11.77
N SER A 231 25.37 -38.29 12.28
CA SER A 231 26.53 -37.40 12.17
C SER A 231 26.97 -37.22 10.72
N GLN A 232 26.88 -38.26 9.89
CA GLN A 232 27.16 -38.15 8.45
C GLN A 232 26.05 -37.42 7.69
N GLU A 233 24.79 -37.66 8.05
CA GLU A 233 23.66 -36.93 7.47
C GLU A 233 23.70 -35.44 7.81
N LEU A 234 24.09 -35.09 9.03
CA LEU A 234 24.24 -33.71 9.49
C LEU A 234 25.13 -32.89 8.55
N LEU A 235 26.25 -33.45 8.09
CA LEU A 235 27.15 -32.79 7.14
C LEU A 235 26.52 -32.53 5.76
N LYS A 236 25.45 -33.26 5.42
CA LYS A 236 24.73 -33.17 4.15
C LYS A 236 23.52 -32.23 4.23
N VAL A 237 23.08 -31.83 5.42
CA VAL A 237 21.95 -30.92 5.61
C VAL A 237 22.22 -29.61 4.88
N LYS A 238 21.24 -29.11 4.13
CA LYS A 238 21.34 -27.81 3.47
C LYS A 238 20.25 -26.91 4.01
N ALA A 239 20.63 -25.76 4.54
CA ALA A 239 19.69 -24.70 4.79
C ALA A 239 19.41 -23.92 3.50
N ASN A 240 18.15 -23.54 3.32
CA ASN A 240 17.72 -22.60 2.30
C ASN A 240 18.46 -21.28 2.51
N LYS A 241 19.27 -20.89 1.52
CA LYS A 241 19.70 -19.51 1.37
C LYS A 241 18.51 -18.70 0.89
N ILE A 242 17.62 -18.35 1.82
CA ILE A 242 16.58 -17.37 1.54
C ILE A 242 17.31 -16.04 1.40
N VAL A 243 17.50 -15.60 0.15
CA VAL A 243 17.64 -14.17 -0.12
C VAL A 243 16.33 -13.59 0.40
N GLU A 244 16.37 -12.79 1.48
CA GLU A 244 15.20 -12.07 1.99
C GLU A 244 14.51 -11.45 0.77
N LYS A 245 13.41 -12.06 0.31
CA LYS A 245 12.64 -11.52 -0.79
C LYS A 245 12.03 -10.28 -0.18
N LYS A 246 12.68 -9.14 -0.41
CA LYS A 246 12.25 -7.86 0.15
C LYS A 246 10.82 -7.66 -0.32
N TYR A 247 9.87 -7.84 0.59
CA TYR A 247 8.47 -7.62 0.32
C TYR A 247 8.28 -6.14 -0.02
N ASN A 248 7.20 -5.81 -0.72
CA ASN A 248 6.94 -4.42 -1.07
C ASN A 248 6.46 -3.67 0.18
N GLU A 249 7.35 -2.86 0.78
CA GLU A 249 7.06 -2.09 1.99
C GLU A 249 5.85 -1.15 1.81
N GLU A 250 5.64 -0.58 0.62
CA GLU A 250 4.49 0.30 0.35
C GLU A 250 3.16 -0.46 0.43
N ILE A 251 3.11 -1.68 -0.13
CA ILE A 251 1.94 -2.54 -0.02
C ILE A 251 1.71 -2.95 1.44
N PHE A 252 2.78 -3.36 2.14
CA PHE A 252 2.70 -3.75 3.55
C PHE A 252 2.10 -2.63 4.39
N TRP A 253 2.64 -1.41 4.30
CA TRP A 253 2.14 -0.28 5.08
C TRP A 253 0.73 0.13 4.67
N ARG A 254 0.37 0.01 3.38
CA ARG A 254 -1.00 0.26 2.92
C ARG A 254 -2.01 -0.74 3.49
N VAL A 255 -1.63 -2.03 3.61
CA VAL A 255 -2.45 -3.06 4.28
C VAL A 255 -2.58 -2.73 5.77
N ILE A 256 -1.48 -2.44 6.45
CA ILE A 256 -1.49 -2.09 7.89
C ILE A 256 -2.34 -0.85 8.17
N GLU A 257 -2.28 0.17 7.32
CA GLU A 257 -3.11 1.37 7.42
C GLU A 257 -4.60 1.03 7.34
N GLU A 258 -5.01 0.19 6.39
CA GLU A 258 -6.41 -0.24 6.26
C GLU A 258 -6.87 -1.06 7.46
N LEU A 259 -6.05 -2.01 7.91
CA LEU A 259 -6.35 -2.81 9.10
C LEU A 259 -6.56 -1.94 10.34
N LYS A 260 -5.74 -0.89 10.53
CA LYS A 260 -5.92 0.09 11.60
C LYS A 260 -7.26 0.82 11.48
N ASN A 261 -7.63 1.26 10.28
CA ASN A 261 -8.91 1.93 10.02
C ASN A 261 -10.11 1.01 10.26
N LEU A 262 -9.93 -0.31 10.08
CA LEU A 262 -10.91 -1.35 10.39
C LEU A 262 -10.96 -1.73 11.89
N GLY A 263 -10.10 -1.14 12.73
CA GLY A 263 -10.05 -1.39 14.18
C GLY A 263 -9.05 -2.45 14.64
N PHE A 264 -8.27 -3.04 13.72
CA PHE A 264 -7.20 -3.99 14.06
C PHE A 264 -5.91 -3.22 14.37
N ASN A 265 -5.75 -2.85 15.65
CA ASN A 265 -4.52 -2.21 16.11
C ASN A 265 -3.33 -3.21 16.09
N LEU A 266 -2.10 -2.69 16.23
CA LEU A 266 -0.88 -3.52 16.18
C LEU A 266 -0.83 -4.60 17.26
N ASP A 267 -1.42 -4.35 18.43
CA ASP A 267 -1.46 -5.32 19.54
C ASP A 267 -2.40 -6.49 19.24
N ILE A 268 -3.49 -6.24 18.51
CA ILE A 268 -4.38 -7.27 17.99
C ILE A 268 -3.68 -8.03 16.86
N LEU A 269 -3.07 -7.34 15.89
CA LEU A 269 -2.36 -7.99 14.77
C LEU A 269 -1.21 -8.90 15.25
N ARG A 270 -0.62 -8.61 16.42
CA ARG A 270 0.37 -9.47 17.08
C ARG A 270 -0.17 -10.82 17.56
N LYS A 271 -1.48 -10.93 17.82
CA LYS A 271 -2.14 -12.18 18.26
C LYS A 271 -2.28 -13.23 17.16
N GLY A 272 -1.80 -12.95 15.95
CA GLY A 272 -1.77 -13.89 14.84
C GLY A 272 -3.02 -13.85 13.99
N PHE A 273 -2.93 -13.06 12.93
CA PHE A 273 -3.97 -12.94 11.91
C PHE A 273 -3.41 -13.31 10.54
N ARG A 274 -4.22 -13.98 9.74
CA ARG A 274 -4.05 -14.12 8.31
C ARG A 274 -4.91 -13.08 7.61
N VAL A 275 -4.27 -12.25 6.79
CA VAL A 275 -4.91 -11.19 6.03
C VAL A 275 -4.83 -11.53 4.56
N LYS A 276 -5.98 -11.81 3.96
CA LYS A 276 -6.10 -11.98 2.52
C LYS A 276 -6.32 -10.62 1.88
N THR A 277 -5.49 -10.29 0.91
CA THR A 277 -5.62 -9.03 0.16
C THR A 277 -6.42 -9.23 -1.13
N THR A 278 -6.88 -8.14 -1.71
CA THR A 278 -7.47 -8.11 -3.06
C THR A 278 -6.41 -8.17 -4.17
N LEU A 279 -5.13 -8.07 -3.81
CA LEU A 279 -4.04 -7.96 -4.77
C LEU A 279 -3.86 -9.25 -5.56
N ARG A 280 -3.70 -9.10 -6.87
CA ARG A 280 -3.34 -10.18 -7.78
C ARG A 280 -1.83 -10.27 -7.93
N LYS A 281 -1.27 -11.43 -7.62
CA LYS A 281 0.17 -11.66 -7.73
C LYS A 281 0.68 -11.47 -9.16
N ASP A 282 -0.04 -12.03 -10.14
CA ASP A 282 0.29 -11.90 -11.56
C ASP A 282 0.28 -10.44 -12.03
N TYR A 283 -0.65 -9.62 -11.53
CA TYR A 283 -0.71 -8.20 -11.87
C TYR A 283 0.49 -7.45 -11.29
N ASN A 284 0.86 -7.71 -10.03
CA ASN A 284 2.00 -7.07 -9.40
C ASN A 284 3.35 -7.50 -10.01
N GLU A 285 3.47 -8.74 -10.46
CA GLU A 285 4.64 -9.21 -11.22
C GLU A 285 4.72 -8.51 -12.59
N ILE A 286 3.59 -8.35 -13.29
CA ILE A 286 3.52 -7.60 -14.55
C ILE A 286 3.91 -6.13 -14.35
N LEU A 287 3.38 -5.47 -13.31
CA LEU A 287 3.73 -4.10 -12.97
C LEU A 287 5.23 -3.97 -12.69
N SER A 288 5.79 -4.84 -11.86
CA SER A 288 7.22 -4.81 -11.50
C SER A 288 8.14 -5.11 -12.68
N GLY A 289 7.69 -5.90 -13.66
CA GLY A 289 8.46 -6.20 -14.87
C GLY A 289 8.39 -5.12 -15.96
N VAL A 290 7.46 -4.17 -15.86
CA VAL A 290 7.29 -3.09 -16.86
C VAL A 290 7.69 -1.73 -16.31
N LEU A 291 7.43 -1.48 -15.02
CA LEU A 291 7.60 -0.19 -14.39
C LEU A 291 8.93 -0.09 -13.64
N SER A 292 9.47 1.12 -13.59
CA SER A 292 10.69 1.46 -12.86
C SER A 292 10.38 2.16 -11.53
N GLU A 293 11.40 2.39 -10.71
CA GLU A 293 11.30 3.16 -9.46
C GLU A 293 10.76 4.60 -9.61
N LYS A 294 10.79 5.16 -10.83
CA LYS A 294 10.21 6.48 -11.15
C LYS A 294 8.71 6.43 -11.40
N ASN A 295 8.12 5.24 -11.42
CA ASN A 295 6.72 5.05 -11.70
C ASN A 295 5.93 4.73 -10.44
N ALA A 296 4.66 5.10 -10.46
CA ALA A 296 3.66 4.60 -9.53
C ALA A 296 2.43 4.16 -10.34
N ALA A 297 1.74 3.13 -9.86
CA ALA A 297 0.61 2.55 -10.56
C ALA A 297 -0.40 1.93 -9.60
N LEU A 298 -1.66 2.03 -10.00
CA LEU A 298 -2.80 1.38 -9.35
C LEU A 298 -3.68 0.73 -10.42
N ILE A 299 -4.03 -0.54 -10.21
CA ILE A 299 -5.07 -1.25 -10.96
C ILE A 299 -6.23 -1.47 -10.00
N PHE A 300 -7.40 -0.97 -10.38
CA PHE A 300 -8.56 -0.86 -9.52
C PHE A 300 -9.80 -1.41 -10.22
N ASP A 301 -10.50 -2.34 -9.58
CA ASP A 301 -11.85 -2.73 -9.98
C ASP A 301 -12.82 -1.70 -9.42
N TYR A 302 -13.31 -0.80 -10.28
CA TYR A 302 -14.17 0.30 -9.85
C TYR A 302 -15.64 -0.14 -9.66
N THR A 303 -15.94 -1.43 -9.85
CA THR A 303 -17.28 -2.00 -9.58
C THR A 303 -17.35 -2.63 -8.19
N THR A 304 -16.26 -3.23 -7.72
CA THR A 304 -16.17 -3.86 -6.39
C THR A 304 -15.47 -2.98 -5.36
N GLY A 305 -14.57 -2.10 -5.81
CA GLY A 305 -13.67 -1.31 -4.97
C GLY A 305 -12.33 -1.99 -4.70
N GLU A 306 -12.05 -3.13 -5.31
CA GLU A 306 -10.85 -3.92 -5.04
C GLU A 306 -9.61 -3.33 -5.71
N ILE A 307 -8.52 -3.23 -4.95
CA ILE A 307 -7.20 -2.91 -5.50
C ILE A 307 -6.57 -4.21 -6.01
N LEU A 308 -6.51 -4.37 -7.33
CA LEU A 308 -6.00 -5.57 -7.98
C LEU A 308 -4.48 -5.53 -8.18
N GLY A 309 -3.91 -4.33 -8.35
CA GLY A 309 -2.48 -4.15 -8.55
C GLY A 309 -1.98 -2.82 -7.98
N TYR A 310 -0.79 -2.84 -7.39
CA TYR A 310 -0.23 -1.70 -6.65
C TYR A 310 1.29 -1.67 -6.81
N PHE A 311 1.83 -0.56 -7.30
CA PHE A 311 3.27 -0.43 -7.54
C PHE A 311 3.77 1.00 -7.32
N GLY A 312 4.99 1.13 -6.79
CA GLY A 312 5.67 2.42 -6.62
C GLY A 312 5.30 3.15 -5.34
N LYS A 313 5.97 4.30 -5.13
CA LYS A 313 5.88 5.07 -3.88
C LYS A 313 4.71 6.05 -3.89
N GLY A 314 3.99 6.12 -2.77
CA GLY A 314 2.95 7.13 -2.58
C GLY A 314 1.75 6.96 -3.51
N VAL A 315 1.33 5.72 -3.78
CA VAL A 315 0.10 5.43 -4.54
C VAL A 315 -1.14 5.84 -3.73
N ASN A 316 -1.16 5.59 -2.40
CA ASN A 316 -2.23 6.02 -1.50
C ASN A 316 -2.08 7.46 -0.98
N GLN A 317 -0.92 7.79 -0.41
CA GLN A 317 -0.72 9.07 0.30
C GLN A 317 0.17 10.08 -0.45
N GLY A 318 0.81 9.66 -1.55
CA GLY A 318 1.70 10.53 -2.31
C GLY A 318 0.94 11.63 -3.01
N ARG A 319 1.46 12.86 -2.91
CA ARG A 319 0.89 14.04 -3.56
C ARG A 319 1.67 14.35 -4.82
N ARG A 320 0.99 14.28 -5.96
CA ARG A 320 1.54 14.62 -7.28
C ARG A 320 0.57 15.52 -8.00
N GLN A 321 1.08 16.54 -8.69
CA GLN A 321 0.26 17.41 -9.51
C GLN A 321 -0.40 16.59 -10.63
N THR A 322 -1.73 16.66 -10.72
CA THR A 322 -2.54 15.86 -11.65
C THR A 322 -2.37 16.28 -13.11
N GLY A 323 -1.96 17.52 -13.35
CA GLY A 323 -1.99 18.10 -14.69
C GLY A 323 -3.39 18.00 -15.30
N SER A 324 -3.46 17.74 -16.60
CA SER A 324 -4.75 17.64 -17.32
C SER A 324 -5.66 16.47 -16.90
N LEU A 325 -5.29 15.61 -15.93
CA LEU A 325 -6.21 14.61 -15.37
C LEU A 325 -7.35 15.23 -14.56
N ILE A 326 -7.26 16.49 -14.12
CA ILE A 326 -8.37 17.15 -13.45
C ILE A 326 -9.55 17.47 -14.39
N LYS A 327 -9.28 17.65 -15.69
CA LYS A 327 -10.25 18.16 -16.66
C LYS A 327 -11.51 17.28 -16.75
N PRO A 328 -11.42 15.95 -16.90
CA PRO A 328 -12.62 15.09 -16.93
C PRO A 328 -13.60 15.33 -15.77
N PHE A 329 -13.12 15.66 -14.57
CA PHE A 329 -14.00 15.87 -13.41
C PHE A 329 -14.90 17.10 -13.56
N TYR A 330 -14.36 18.25 -13.99
CA TYR A 330 -15.19 19.43 -14.18
C TYR A 330 -15.90 19.46 -15.53
N TYR A 331 -15.40 18.72 -16.54
CA TYR A 331 -16.16 18.43 -17.75
C TYR A 331 -17.39 17.58 -17.42
N TYR A 332 -17.26 16.57 -16.57
CA TYR A 332 -18.39 15.81 -16.05
C TYR A 332 -19.38 16.71 -15.31
N LYS A 333 -18.90 17.62 -14.46
CA LYS A 333 -19.75 18.64 -13.81
C LYS A 333 -20.52 19.48 -14.85
N ALA A 334 -19.86 19.94 -15.91
CA ALA A 334 -20.53 20.66 -16.99
C ALA A 334 -21.64 19.83 -17.66
N LEU A 335 -21.37 18.54 -17.92
CA LEU A 335 -22.38 17.63 -18.48
C LEU A 335 -23.57 17.46 -17.52
N LEU A 336 -23.36 17.40 -16.21
CA LEU A 336 -24.44 17.38 -15.20
C LEU A 336 -25.24 18.69 -15.20
N ASP A 337 -24.58 19.83 -15.35
CA ASP A 337 -25.20 21.16 -15.41
C ASP A 337 -25.92 21.43 -16.74
N GLY A 338 -25.83 20.49 -17.69
CA GLY A 338 -26.60 20.45 -18.93
C GLY A 338 -25.85 20.88 -20.19
N TYR A 339 -24.53 21.04 -20.14
CA TYR A 339 -23.73 21.28 -21.33
C TYR A 339 -23.75 20.04 -22.24
N ASN A 340 -23.60 20.25 -23.54
CA ASN A 340 -23.52 19.19 -24.55
C ASN A 340 -22.07 19.08 -25.08
N LEU A 341 -21.76 17.98 -25.77
CA LEU A 341 -20.45 17.78 -26.39
C LEU A 341 -20.13 18.86 -27.44
N ASP A 342 -21.16 19.37 -28.11
CA ASP A 342 -21.08 20.44 -29.11
C ASP A 342 -21.21 21.86 -28.52
N SER A 343 -21.33 21.99 -27.18
CA SER A 343 -21.32 23.29 -26.52
C SER A 343 -20.06 24.07 -26.87
N LYS A 344 -20.23 25.34 -27.24
CA LYS A 344 -19.14 26.20 -27.70
C LYS A 344 -18.27 26.67 -26.53
N LEU A 345 -16.96 26.63 -26.75
CA LEU A 345 -15.94 27.19 -25.89
C LEU A 345 -15.00 28.04 -26.76
N PHE A 346 -14.31 28.99 -26.15
CA PHE A 346 -13.38 29.87 -26.88
C PHE A 346 -11.94 29.68 -26.44
N ASP A 347 -11.08 29.68 -27.44
CA ASP A 347 -9.64 29.59 -27.35
C ASP A 347 -9.04 30.91 -27.83
N LEU A 348 -9.05 31.90 -26.93
CA LEU A 348 -8.52 33.25 -27.16
C LEU A 348 -7.51 33.62 -26.06
N PRO A 349 -6.57 34.55 -26.33
CA PRO A 349 -5.66 35.05 -25.30
C PRO A 349 -6.43 35.51 -24.06
N ILE A 350 -6.04 35.00 -22.90
CA ILE A 350 -6.67 35.34 -21.62
C ILE A 350 -5.60 35.76 -20.62
N LYS A 351 -5.92 36.77 -19.81
CA LYS A 351 -5.11 37.23 -18.69
C LYS A 351 -5.99 37.30 -17.46
N ILE A 352 -5.53 36.72 -16.36
CA ILE A 352 -6.24 36.74 -15.07
C ILE A 352 -5.27 37.24 -14.01
N GLY A 353 -5.47 38.49 -13.57
CA GLY A 353 -4.48 39.19 -12.75
C GLY A 353 -3.14 39.28 -13.49
N ASN A 354 -2.09 38.68 -12.93
CA ASN A 354 -0.76 38.61 -13.56
C ASN A 354 -0.50 37.31 -14.35
N TRP A 355 -1.44 36.37 -14.34
CA TRP A 355 -1.28 35.07 -14.98
C TRP A 355 -1.76 35.10 -16.43
N THR A 356 -0.94 34.57 -17.34
CA THR A 356 -1.20 34.50 -18.80
C THR A 356 -1.01 33.06 -19.28
N PRO A 357 -2.02 32.18 -19.08
CA PRO A 357 -1.93 30.79 -19.50
C PRO A 357 -1.83 30.68 -21.02
N LYS A 358 -1.24 29.58 -21.50
CA LYS A 358 -1.10 29.27 -22.93
C LYS A 358 -1.46 27.81 -23.19
N ASN A 359 -1.89 27.53 -24.41
CA ASN A 359 -1.98 26.16 -24.90
C ASN A 359 -0.58 25.55 -25.05
N PHE A 360 -0.53 24.22 -25.05
CA PHE A 360 0.71 23.48 -25.25
C PHE A 360 1.32 23.77 -26.63
N GLU A 361 0.47 23.84 -27.66
CA GLU A 361 0.83 24.17 -29.04
C GLU A 361 1.19 25.66 -29.24
N LYS A 362 1.02 26.49 -28.20
CA LYS A 362 1.22 27.95 -28.20
C LYS A 362 0.38 28.75 -29.21
N ASN A 363 -0.56 28.10 -29.90
CA ASN A 363 -1.52 28.72 -30.80
C ASN A 363 -2.91 28.84 -30.14
N TYR A 364 -3.76 29.69 -30.72
CA TYR A 364 -5.17 29.86 -30.36
C TYR A 364 -6.03 29.36 -31.51
N PHE A 365 -7.06 28.57 -31.18
CA PHE A 365 -7.92 27.93 -32.18
C PHE A 365 -9.28 28.63 -32.36
N GLY A 366 -9.56 29.68 -31.60
CA GLY A 366 -10.81 30.40 -31.66
C GLY A 366 -11.97 29.58 -31.09
N GLN A 367 -13.08 29.50 -31.81
CA GLN A 367 -14.25 28.77 -31.35
C GLN A 367 -14.03 27.26 -31.52
N THR A 368 -14.24 26.52 -30.44
CA THR A 368 -14.14 25.05 -30.39
C THR A 368 -15.36 24.47 -29.67
N THR A 369 -15.54 23.15 -29.73
CA THR A 369 -16.53 22.45 -28.91
C THR A 369 -15.92 21.95 -27.60
N LEU A 370 -16.79 21.64 -26.63
CA LEU A 370 -16.43 20.94 -25.39
C LEU A 370 -15.73 19.61 -25.70
N GLU A 371 -16.22 18.87 -26.69
CA GLU A 371 -15.58 17.63 -27.16
C GLU A 371 -14.13 17.88 -27.61
N GLU A 372 -13.93 18.74 -28.62
CA GLU A 372 -12.61 19.01 -29.20
C GLU A 372 -11.62 19.56 -28.16
N ALA A 373 -12.12 20.35 -27.21
CA ALA A 373 -11.32 20.87 -26.11
C ALA A 373 -10.76 19.77 -25.21
N LEU A 374 -11.54 18.72 -24.88
CA LEU A 374 -11.07 17.62 -24.04
C LEU A 374 -10.24 16.60 -24.82
N VAL A 375 -10.64 16.26 -26.05
CA VAL A 375 -9.93 15.33 -26.95
C VAL A 375 -8.48 15.75 -27.15
N HIS A 376 -8.28 17.04 -27.44
CA HIS A 376 -6.95 17.63 -27.60
C HIS A 376 -6.39 18.22 -26.29
N SER A 377 -7.13 18.11 -25.19
CA SER A 377 -6.72 18.57 -23.86
C SER A 377 -6.26 20.03 -23.81
N ARG A 378 -6.89 20.92 -24.60
CA ARG A 378 -6.51 22.34 -24.73
C ARG A 378 -6.68 23.07 -23.40
N ASN A 379 -5.77 23.99 -23.09
CA ASN A 379 -5.75 24.66 -21.78
C ASN A 379 -6.76 25.80 -21.71
N ILE A 380 -6.79 26.65 -22.73
CA ILE A 380 -7.58 27.88 -22.72
C ILE A 380 -9.10 27.59 -22.74
N PRO A 381 -9.64 26.75 -23.63
CA PRO A 381 -11.07 26.39 -23.59
C PRO A 381 -11.48 25.74 -22.26
N SER A 382 -10.57 24.94 -21.68
CA SER A 382 -10.84 24.25 -20.41
C SER A 382 -10.85 25.21 -19.22
N LEU A 383 -9.97 26.22 -19.22
CA LEU A 383 -10.00 27.31 -18.24
C LEU A 383 -11.27 28.15 -18.41
N ASN A 384 -11.68 28.46 -19.64
CA ASN A 384 -12.93 29.16 -19.90
C ASN A 384 -14.14 28.39 -19.33
N LEU A 385 -14.23 27.08 -19.61
CA LEU A 385 -15.24 26.21 -19.01
C LEU A 385 -15.20 26.25 -17.47
N TYR A 386 -14.00 26.15 -16.89
CA TYR A 386 -13.82 26.21 -15.43
C TYR A 386 -14.36 27.51 -14.83
N LEU A 387 -14.09 28.66 -15.46
CA LEU A 387 -14.61 29.96 -15.05
C LEU A 387 -16.13 30.04 -15.16
N MET A 388 -16.71 29.51 -16.23
CA MET A 388 -18.17 29.46 -16.44
C MET A 388 -18.87 28.60 -15.38
N LEU A 389 -18.24 27.50 -14.94
CA LEU A 389 -18.77 26.65 -13.87
C LEU A 389 -18.64 27.30 -12.48
N GLY A 390 -17.68 28.22 -12.33
CA GLY A 390 -17.33 28.89 -11.09
C GLY A 390 -16.36 28.08 -10.23
N ASP A 391 -15.23 28.69 -9.84
CA ASP A 391 -14.14 28.05 -9.09
C ASP A 391 -14.63 27.36 -7.80
N ASN A 392 -15.40 28.06 -6.97
CA ASN A 392 -15.94 27.49 -5.74
C ASN A 392 -16.86 26.28 -6.00
N ASN A 393 -17.69 26.35 -7.04
CA ASN A 393 -18.60 25.25 -7.38
C ASN A 393 -17.82 24.01 -7.84
N VAL A 394 -16.74 24.20 -8.61
CA VAL A 394 -15.88 23.08 -9.03
C VAL A 394 -15.16 22.50 -7.81
N ARG A 395 -14.57 23.32 -6.95
CA ARG A 395 -13.90 22.84 -5.72
C ARG A 395 -14.84 22.05 -4.81
N VAL A 396 -16.05 22.57 -4.57
CA VAL A 396 -17.08 21.89 -3.78
C VAL A 396 -17.48 20.56 -4.43
N PHE A 397 -17.61 20.52 -5.76
CA PHE A 397 -17.90 19.29 -6.48
C PHE A 397 -16.78 18.24 -6.29
N LEU A 398 -15.51 18.62 -6.51
CA LEU A 398 -14.37 17.71 -6.35
C LEU A 398 -14.25 17.17 -4.91
N LYS A 399 -14.32 18.05 -3.90
CA LYS A 399 -14.15 17.68 -2.49
C LYS A 399 -15.36 16.94 -1.92
N ASN A 400 -16.57 17.41 -2.19
CA ASN A 400 -17.76 16.96 -1.46
C ASN A 400 -18.55 15.90 -2.23
N GLN A 401 -18.66 16.02 -3.56
CA GLN A 401 -19.37 15.04 -4.39
C GLN A 401 -18.45 13.89 -4.79
N LEU A 402 -17.26 14.18 -5.35
CA LEU A 402 -16.33 13.13 -5.79
C LEU A 402 -15.44 12.58 -4.66
N LYS A 403 -15.41 13.25 -3.50
CA LYS A 403 -14.58 12.86 -2.34
C LYS A 403 -13.09 12.72 -2.69
N ILE A 404 -12.60 13.57 -3.59
CA ILE A 404 -11.18 13.62 -3.96
C ILE A 404 -10.43 14.43 -2.90
N GLY A 405 -9.65 13.74 -2.08
CA GLY A 405 -8.68 14.31 -1.17
C GLY A 405 -7.45 14.87 -1.91
N GLY A 406 -6.68 15.71 -1.23
CA GLY A 406 -5.46 16.30 -1.80
C GLY A 406 -5.23 17.74 -1.36
N PHE A 407 -4.18 18.35 -1.90
CA PHE A 407 -3.90 19.77 -1.74
C PHE A 407 -4.49 20.55 -2.92
N TYR A 408 -5.38 21.49 -2.60
CA TYR A 408 -6.05 22.34 -3.57
C TYR A 408 -5.45 23.75 -3.45
N PRO A 409 -4.69 24.23 -4.45
CA PRO A 409 -4.16 25.59 -4.42
C PRO A 409 -5.30 26.62 -4.46
N ASP A 410 -5.15 27.77 -3.79
CA ASP A 410 -6.21 28.78 -3.64
C ASP A 410 -6.35 29.74 -4.85
N ASP A 411 -5.82 29.35 -6.01
CA ASP A 411 -5.88 30.11 -7.24
C ASP A 411 -6.48 29.32 -8.42
N LEU A 412 -6.61 29.98 -9.57
CA LEU A 412 -7.23 29.41 -10.77
C LEU A 412 -6.30 28.48 -11.56
N THR A 413 -5.03 28.31 -11.16
CA THR A 413 -4.15 27.31 -11.76
C THR A 413 -4.69 25.89 -11.55
N LEU A 414 -5.57 25.71 -10.55
CA LEU A 414 -6.30 24.47 -10.30
C LEU A 414 -6.98 23.95 -11.58
N SER A 415 -7.56 24.84 -12.39
CA SER A 415 -8.22 24.49 -13.66
C SER A 415 -7.31 23.76 -14.66
N LEU A 416 -5.99 23.97 -14.57
CA LEU A 416 -4.98 23.40 -15.45
C LEU A 416 -4.16 22.28 -14.79
N GLY A 417 -4.51 21.89 -13.55
CA GLY A 417 -4.00 20.65 -12.96
C GLY A 417 -2.97 20.79 -11.85
N THR A 418 -2.91 21.93 -11.15
CA THR A 418 -2.09 22.10 -9.95
C THR A 418 -2.68 21.44 -8.70
N LEU A 419 -3.83 20.76 -8.80
CA LEU A 419 -4.31 19.83 -7.77
C LEU A 419 -3.25 18.75 -7.53
N GLU A 420 -2.82 18.61 -6.27
CA GLU A 420 -1.92 17.55 -5.85
C GLU A 420 -2.68 16.46 -5.10
N THR A 421 -2.68 15.25 -5.65
CA THR A 421 -3.40 14.11 -5.05
C THR A 421 -2.71 12.79 -5.39
N SER A 422 -3.30 11.69 -4.93
CA SER A 422 -2.78 10.33 -5.06
C SER A 422 -3.50 9.52 -6.14
N HIS A 423 -2.97 8.32 -6.43
CA HIS A 423 -3.57 7.42 -7.42
C HIS A 423 -4.92 6.88 -6.94
N GLU A 424 -5.03 6.53 -5.65
CA GLU A 424 -6.28 6.03 -5.06
C GLU A 424 -7.37 7.11 -5.05
N GLU A 425 -7.02 8.37 -4.79
CA GLU A 425 -7.96 9.49 -4.84
C GLU A 425 -8.45 9.78 -6.27
N LEU A 426 -7.55 9.73 -7.26
CA LEU A 426 -7.93 9.80 -8.68
C LEU A 426 -8.82 8.62 -9.07
N ALA A 427 -8.47 7.41 -8.63
CA ALA A 427 -9.24 6.21 -8.94
C ALA A 427 -10.66 6.27 -8.35
N ARG A 428 -10.78 6.73 -7.10
CA ARG A 428 -12.06 7.01 -6.44
C ARG A 428 -12.89 8.02 -7.24
N GLY A 429 -12.29 9.14 -7.65
CA GLY A 429 -12.97 10.15 -8.46
C GLY A 429 -13.44 9.59 -9.81
N PHE A 430 -12.56 8.89 -10.53
CA PHE A 430 -12.89 8.33 -11.84
C PHE A 430 -13.92 7.21 -11.77
N SER A 431 -14.00 6.46 -10.66
CA SER A 431 -15.04 5.42 -10.48
C SER A 431 -16.44 5.99 -10.76
N ALA A 432 -16.76 7.14 -10.16
CA ALA A 432 -18.06 7.76 -10.30
C ALA A 432 -18.34 8.26 -11.73
N LEU A 433 -17.31 8.71 -12.44
CA LEU A 433 -17.43 9.13 -13.84
C LEU A 433 -17.73 7.94 -14.75
N LEU A 434 -17.23 6.75 -14.41
CA LEU A 434 -17.27 5.55 -15.24
C LEU A 434 -18.43 4.60 -14.93
N ASN A 435 -19.11 4.76 -13.78
CA ASN A 435 -20.17 3.86 -13.31
C ASN A 435 -21.55 4.53 -13.08
N GLY A 436 -21.78 5.71 -13.66
CA GLY A 436 -23.06 6.41 -13.52
C GLY A 436 -23.23 7.18 -12.21
N GLY A 437 -22.13 7.68 -11.64
CA GLY A 437 -22.15 8.62 -10.52
C GLY A 437 -21.92 8.03 -9.14
N VAL A 438 -21.53 6.76 -9.02
CA VAL A 438 -21.31 6.12 -7.72
C VAL A 438 -19.83 6.19 -7.35
N VAL A 439 -19.50 6.90 -6.27
CA VAL A 439 -18.12 7.02 -5.78
C VAL A 439 -17.78 5.78 -4.98
N ILE A 440 -16.92 4.92 -5.53
CA ILE A 440 -16.47 3.68 -4.89
C ILE A 440 -15.12 3.91 -4.19
N THR A 441 -15.05 3.52 -2.92
CA THR A 441 -13.83 3.64 -2.11
C THR A 441 -12.90 2.45 -2.36
N PRO A 442 -11.62 2.68 -2.71
CA PRO A 442 -10.65 1.60 -2.84
C PRO A 442 -10.36 0.88 -1.52
N HIS A 443 -10.21 -0.45 -1.58
CA HIS A 443 -9.80 -1.30 -0.45
C HIS A 443 -8.79 -2.35 -0.91
N ILE A 444 -7.83 -2.68 -0.04
CA ILE A 444 -6.78 -3.68 -0.30
C ILE A 444 -6.95 -4.94 0.57
N VAL A 445 -7.66 -4.83 1.70
CA VAL A 445 -7.93 -5.94 2.62
C VAL A 445 -9.25 -6.58 2.23
N ASP A 446 -9.22 -7.85 1.85
CA ASP A 446 -10.41 -8.64 1.54
C ASP A 446 -10.90 -9.39 2.77
N GLU A 447 -10.03 -10.15 3.44
CA GLU A 447 -10.39 -10.96 4.62
C GLU A 447 -9.39 -10.77 5.75
N VAL A 448 -9.91 -10.81 6.99
CA VAL A 448 -9.09 -10.93 8.20
C VAL A 448 -9.56 -12.15 8.97
N ILE A 449 -8.67 -13.13 9.11
CA ILE A 449 -8.92 -14.43 9.73
C ILE A 449 -7.94 -14.60 10.88
N SER A 450 -8.39 -15.04 12.04
CA SER A 450 -7.51 -15.34 13.17
C SER A 450 -6.77 -16.67 13.01
N TYR A 451 -5.81 -16.94 13.90
CA TYR A 451 -5.04 -18.19 13.91
C TYR A 451 -5.90 -19.45 14.08
N ASP A 452 -7.00 -19.38 14.83
CA ASP A 452 -7.97 -20.45 15.05
C ASP A 452 -8.99 -20.59 13.91
N GLY A 453 -8.84 -19.81 12.83
CA GLY A 453 -9.64 -19.93 11.60
C GLY A 453 -10.95 -19.14 11.61
N VAL A 454 -11.21 -18.31 12.62
CA VAL A 454 -12.42 -17.47 12.69
C VAL A 454 -12.29 -16.27 11.74
N LEU A 455 -13.32 -16.02 10.92
CA LEU A 455 -13.40 -14.86 10.04
C LEU A 455 -13.89 -13.62 10.82
N TYR A 456 -13.00 -12.64 11.01
CA TYR A 456 -13.32 -11.38 11.71
C TYR A 456 -13.81 -10.29 10.77
N TYR A 457 -13.34 -10.29 9.52
CA TYR A 457 -13.71 -9.28 8.53
C TYR A 457 -13.75 -9.89 7.14
N LYS A 458 -14.77 -9.50 6.37
CA LYS A 458 -14.87 -9.70 4.93
C LYS A 458 -15.26 -8.37 4.29
N ALA A 459 -14.50 -7.95 3.29
CA ALA A 459 -14.74 -6.72 2.59
C ALA A 459 -16.10 -6.72 1.89
N LYS A 460 -16.70 -5.54 1.86
CA LYS A 460 -17.89 -5.23 1.07
C LYS A 460 -17.62 -3.94 0.32
N THR A 461 -18.19 -3.81 -0.87
CA THR A 461 -18.10 -2.59 -1.66
C THR A 461 -18.58 -1.40 -0.83
N ASN A 462 -17.69 -0.42 -0.66
CA ASN A 462 -17.96 0.79 0.11
C ASN A 462 -18.29 1.96 -0.82
N VAL A 463 -19.56 2.37 -0.80
CA VAL A 463 -20.04 3.54 -1.54
C VAL A 463 -19.79 4.79 -0.71
N GLY A 464 -18.76 5.56 -1.09
CA GLY A 464 -18.39 6.80 -0.41
C GLY A 464 -19.35 7.97 -0.66
N ASN A 465 -20.00 7.98 -1.82
CA ASN A 465 -21.04 8.95 -2.17
C ASN A 465 -21.81 8.51 -3.45
N VAL A 466 -22.99 9.11 -3.69
CA VAL A 466 -23.68 9.07 -4.98
C VAL A 466 -23.85 10.50 -5.48
N ILE A 467 -23.34 10.78 -6.68
CA ILE A 467 -23.37 12.12 -7.28
C ILE A 467 -24.82 12.50 -7.58
N LYS A 468 -25.18 13.73 -7.23
CA LYS A 468 -26.47 14.32 -7.59
C LYS A 468 -26.37 15.00 -8.95
N GLY A 469 -27.28 14.65 -9.85
CA GLY A 469 -27.47 15.36 -11.11
C GLY A 469 -28.05 16.76 -10.90
N SER A 470 -27.84 17.65 -11.88
CA SER A 470 -28.39 19.01 -11.90
C SER A 470 -29.48 19.10 -12.96
N LYS A 471 -29.09 19.27 -14.23
CA LYS A 471 -30.02 19.20 -15.38
C LYS A 471 -30.03 17.83 -16.05
N ARG A 472 -28.90 17.12 -15.99
CA ARG A 472 -28.70 15.77 -16.53
C ARG A 472 -28.50 14.77 -15.40
N THR A 473 -28.95 13.54 -15.59
CA THR A 473 -28.67 12.46 -14.64
C THR A 473 -27.19 12.07 -14.68
N PRO A 474 -26.64 11.54 -13.56
CA PRO A 474 -25.28 11.02 -13.55
C PRO A 474 -25.02 9.94 -14.62
N LEU A 475 -26.01 9.07 -14.88
CA LEU A 475 -25.89 8.02 -15.89
C LEU A 475 -25.70 8.58 -17.31
N GLU A 476 -26.50 9.56 -17.72
CA GLU A 476 -26.37 10.21 -19.03
C GLU A 476 -25.06 11.00 -19.13
N ALA A 477 -24.64 11.68 -18.06
CA ALA A 477 -23.37 12.40 -18.04
C ALA A 477 -22.17 11.44 -18.15
N SER A 478 -22.23 10.27 -17.49
CA SER A 478 -21.21 9.23 -17.57
C SER A 478 -21.13 8.66 -18.98
N TYR A 479 -22.27 8.36 -19.60
CA TYR A 479 -22.32 7.88 -20.98
C TYR A 479 -21.61 8.85 -21.94
N LEU A 480 -21.91 10.15 -21.84
CA LEU A 480 -21.29 11.18 -22.68
C LEU A 480 -19.80 11.33 -22.42
N LEU A 481 -19.38 11.32 -21.14
CA LEU A 481 -17.97 11.43 -20.80
C LEU A 481 -17.19 10.19 -21.24
N ILE A 482 -17.74 8.98 -21.10
CA ILE A 482 -17.10 7.74 -21.53
C ILE A 482 -16.83 7.78 -23.03
N ASN A 483 -17.82 8.18 -23.84
CA ASN A 483 -17.65 8.35 -25.28
C ASN A 483 -16.58 9.41 -25.59
N LEU A 484 -16.59 10.54 -24.87
CA LEU A 484 -15.57 11.57 -25.03
C LEU A 484 -14.16 11.10 -24.66
N LEU A 485 -14.00 10.33 -23.57
CA LEU A 485 -12.72 9.76 -23.15
C LEU A 485 -12.26 8.64 -24.09
N ARG A 486 -13.18 8.01 -24.83
CA ARG A 486 -12.85 7.09 -25.92
C ARG A 486 -12.21 7.86 -27.09
N GLU A 487 -12.78 8.98 -27.50
CA GLU A 487 -12.21 9.84 -28.55
C GLU A 487 -10.81 10.34 -28.20
N VAL A 488 -10.52 10.62 -26.92
CA VAL A 488 -9.16 10.96 -26.45
C VAL A 488 -8.15 9.86 -26.79
N VAL A 489 -8.55 8.59 -26.70
CA VAL A 489 -7.71 7.42 -27.00
C VAL A 489 -7.73 7.07 -28.49
N GLU A 490 -8.80 7.35 -29.23
CA GLU A 490 -8.88 7.03 -30.65
C GLU A 490 -8.17 8.06 -31.55
N ARG A 491 -8.33 9.35 -31.26
CA ARG A 491 -7.81 10.46 -32.09
C ARG A 491 -7.14 11.61 -31.31
N GLY A 492 -7.16 11.55 -29.98
CA GLY A 492 -6.67 12.62 -29.11
C GLY A 492 -5.28 12.38 -28.53
N THR A 493 -5.02 13.02 -27.39
CA THR A 493 -3.72 12.96 -26.70
C THR A 493 -3.35 11.56 -26.19
N GLY A 494 -4.33 10.67 -26.06
CA GLY A 494 -4.17 9.31 -25.55
C GLY A 494 -3.91 8.25 -26.63
N VAL A 495 -3.72 8.63 -27.89
CA VAL A 495 -3.66 7.69 -29.04
C VAL A 495 -2.65 6.54 -28.88
N LYS A 496 -1.55 6.77 -28.16
CA LYS A 496 -0.55 5.72 -27.90
C LYS A 496 -1.02 4.62 -26.95
N ALA A 497 -2.12 4.83 -26.22
CA ALA A 497 -2.77 3.81 -25.40
C ALA A 497 -3.76 2.94 -26.19
N ASN A 498 -4.13 3.32 -27.42
CA ASN A 498 -5.12 2.59 -28.21
C ASN A 498 -4.69 1.14 -28.49
N ILE A 499 -5.60 0.20 -28.27
CA ILE A 499 -5.42 -1.22 -28.59
C ILE A 499 -6.54 -1.62 -29.55
N PRO A 500 -6.22 -1.92 -30.82
CA PRO A 500 -7.23 -2.30 -31.81
C PRO A 500 -8.11 -3.46 -31.33
N GLY A 501 -9.42 -3.35 -31.56
CA GLY A 501 -10.42 -4.36 -31.17
C GLY A 501 -10.75 -4.39 -29.67
N ARG A 502 -10.26 -3.42 -28.88
CA ARG A 502 -10.58 -3.29 -27.45
C ARG A 502 -11.32 -1.99 -27.17
N TYR A 503 -12.27 -2.04 -26.24
CA TYR A 503 -12.99 -0.85 -25.77
C TYR A 503 -12.20 -0.21 -24.62
N ILE A 504 -11.46 0.87 -24.92
CA ILE A 504 -10.61 1.57 -23.96
C ILE A 504 -10.97 3.05 -23.97
N VAL A 505 -11.10 3.61 -22.78
CA VAL A 505 -11.21 5.06 -22.58
C VAL A 505 -10.03 5.53 -21.76
N GLY A 506 -9.66 6.81 -21.86
CA GLY A 506 -8.56 7.31 -21.06
C GLY A 506 -8.30 8.79 -21.17
N LYS A 507 -7.38 9.28 -20.33
CA LYS A 507 -6.94 10.66 -20.30
C LYS A 507 -5.46 10.75 -19.95
N THR A 508 -4.76 11.65 -20.63
CA THR A 508 -3.40 12.05 -20.28
C THR A 508 -3.39 13.18 -19.25
N GLY A 509 -2.39 13.16 -18.36
CA GLY A 509 -2.00 14.28 -17.52
C GLY A 509 -0.53 14.63 -17.74
N THR A 510 -0.22 15.92 -17.77
CA THR A 510 1.15 16.44 -17.83
C THR A 510 1.23 17.61 -16.87
N ALA A 511 2.19 17.55 -15.94
CA ALA A 511 2.58 18.59 -15.02
C ALA A 511 4.11 18.79 -15.10
N GLU A 512 4.66 19.74 -14.37
CA GLU A 512 6.09 20.10 -14.46
C GLU A 512 7.02 18.92 -14.12
N GLN A 513 6.66 18.14 -13.10
CA GLN A 513 7.48 17.03 -12.59
C GLN A 513 6.82 15.66 -12.73
N TYR A 514 5.64 15.59 -13.36
CA TYR A 514 4.84 14.38 -13.42
C TYR A 514 4.13 14.23 -14.75
N ALA A 515 4.14 13.03 -15.29
CA ALA A 515 3.28 12.63 -16.39
C ALA A 515 2.36 11.50 -15.94
N TRP A 516 1.15 11.46 -16.52
CA TRP A 516 0.11 10.52 -16.15
C TRP A 516 -0.60 9.95 -17.35
N PHE A 517 -1.06 8.72 -17.19
CA PHE A 517 -2.14 8.19 -18.00
C PHE A 517 -3.12 7.43 -17.12
N MET A 518 -4.40 7.80 -17.23
CA MET A 518 -5.52 7.05 -16.69
C MET A 518 -6.22 6.38 -17.86
N GLY A 519 -6.44 5.07 -17.78
CA GLY A 519 -7.26 4.34 -18.75
C GLY A 519 -8.17 3.32 -18.08
N ALA A 520 -9.30 3.05 -18.69
CA ALA A 520 -10.34 2.17 -18.15
C ALA A 520 -11.04 1.35 -19.24
N ASP A 521 -11.61 0.23 -18.83
CA ASP A 521 -12.67 -0.50 -19.56
C ASP A 521 -13.94 -0.58 -18.69
N GLY A 522 -14.93 -1.40 -19.06
CA GLY A 522 -16.21 -1.51 -18.36
C GLY A 522 -16.16 -2.08 -16.94
N LYS A 523 -14.99 -2.45 -16.42
CA LYS A 523 -14.83 -3.02 -15.07
C LYS A 523 -13.58 -2.51 -14.34
N THR A 524 -12.47 -2.39 -15.06
CA THR A 524 -11.15 -2.07 -14.50
C THR A 524 -10.72 -0.67 -14.90
N LEU A 525 -10.07 0.02 -13.96
CA LEU A 525 -9.41 1.30 -14.11
C LEU A 525 -7.94 1.12 -13.77
N MET A 526 -7.04 1.70 -14.56
CA MET A 526 -5.61 1.72 -14.28
C MET A 526 -5.07 3.15 -14.40
N VAL A 527 -4.41 3.62 -13.35
CA VAL A 527 -3.75 4.93 -13.28
C VAL A 527 -2.26 4.69 -13.14
N ILE A 528 -1.46 5.28 -14.02
CA ILE A 528 0.02 5.24 -13.95
C ILE A 528 0.54 6.66 -13.95
N SER A 529 1.51 6.93 -13.09
CA SER A 529 2.36 8.12 -13.12
C SER A 529 3.81 7.79 -13.44
N GLN A 530 4.52 8.80 -13.92
CA GLN A 530 5.96 8.81 -14.00
C GLN A 530 6.51 10.15 -13.48
N ASP A 531 7.46 10.06 -12.56
CA ASP A 531 8.11 11.18 -11.93
C ASP A 531 9.34 11.59 -12.77
N GLY A 532 9.43 12.87 -13.10
CA GLY A 532 10.50 13.43 -13.91
C GLY A 532 10.11 14.71 -14.66
N LYS A 533 11.12 15.43 -15.13
CA LYS A 533 10.95 16.64 -15.96
C LYS A 533 10.80 16.26 -17.44
N ASP A 534 10.19 17.16 -18.22
CA ASP A 534 10.03 17.04 -19.67
C ASP A 534 9.30 15.77 -20.13
N LEU A 535 8.45 15.22 -19.27
CA LEU A 535 7.61 14.06 -19.56
C LEU A 535 6.24 14.49 -20.09
N LEU A 536 5.66 13.68 -20.98
CA LEU A 536 4.30 13.85 -21.48
C LEU A 536 3.51 12.56 -21.23
N GLY A 537 2.31 12.70 -20.65
CA GLY A 537 1.43 11.55 -20.38
C GLY A 537 1.16 10.69 -21.62
N GLY A 538 0.95 11.33 -22.78
CA GLY A 538 0.70 10.63 -24.04
C GLY A 538 1.95 10.02 -24.69
N ARG A 539 3.13 10.60 -24.49
CA ARG A 539 4.37 10.11 -25.11
C ARG A 539 5.04 9.02 -24.31
N ASP A 540 5.11 9.20 -22.99
CA ASP A 540 5.97 8.43 -22.10
C ASP A 540 5.18 7.44 -21.25
N VAL A 541 3.96 7.81 -20.80
CA VAL A 541 3.19 6.98 -19.85
C VAL A 541 2.14 6.12 -20.54
N ALA A 542 1.44 6.65 -21.55
CA ALA A 542 0.43 5.90 -22.31
C ALA A 542 0.99 4.60 -22.95
N PRO A 543 2.23 4.55 -23.50
CA PRO A 543 2.81 3.29 -23.96
C PRO A 543 3.08 2.27 -22.85
N LEU A 544 3.53 2.71 -21.67
CA LEU A 544 3.72 1.85 -20.50
C LEU A 544 2.38 1.25 -20.07
N TRP A 545 1.35 2.10 -20.00
CA TRP A 545 -0.02 1.68 -19.72
C TRP A 545 -0.50 0.63 -20.72
N LYS A 546 -0.30 0.85 -22.03
CA LYS A 546 -0.70 -0.09 -23.08
C LYS A 546 -0.01 -1.45 -22.93
N SER A 547 1.28 -1.47 -22.61
CA SER A 547 2.04 -2.70 -22.39
C SER A 547 1.45 -3.54 -21.26
N ILE A 548 1.09 -2.90 -20.14
CA ILE A 548 0.46 -3.58 -19.00
C ILE A 548 -0.97 -4.02 -19.36
N ALA A 549 -1.77 -3.14 -19.97
CA ALA A 549 -3.15 -3.42 -20.40
C ALA A 549 -3.25 -4.63 -21.35
N LEU A 550 -2.26 -4.81 -22.23
CA LEU A 550 -2.16 -5.99 -23.09
C LEU A 550 -1.99 -7.28 -22.27
N LYS A 551 -1.05 -7.28 -21.31
CA LYS A 551 -0.71 -8.44 -20.47
C LYS A 551 -1.84 -8.84 -19.51
N ILE A 552 -2.58 -7.86 -18.98
CA ILE A 552 -3.74 -8.12 -18.09
C ILE A 552 -5.07 -8.26 -18.83
N ASN A 553 -5.06 -8.32 -20.17
CA ASN A 553 -6.27 -8.46 -21.01
C ASN A 553 -7.34 -7.35 -20.86
N MET A 554 -6.95 -6.14 -20.45
CA MET A 554 -7.85 -5.00 -20.27
C MET A 554 -8.43 -4.49 -21.60
N GLY A 555 -9.67 -4.01 -21.59
CA GLY A 555 -10.39 -3.49 -22.76
C GLY A 555 -11.27 -4.52 -23.47
N LYS A 556 -11.46 -5.70 -22.88
CA LYS A 556 -12.38 -6.74 -23.37
C LYS A 556 -13.78 -6.63 -22.77
N VAL A 557 -13.93 -5.90 -21.66
CA VAL A 557 -15.22 -5.70 -20.99
C VAL A 557 -15.80 -4.36 -21.47
N PRO A 558 -16.94 -4.36 -22.19
CA PRO A 558 -17.59 -3.11 -22.59
C PRO A 558 -18.23 -2.44 -21.37
N PHE A 559 -18.41 -1.12 -21.43
CA PHE A 559 -19.13 -0.39 -20.41
C PHE A 559 -20.62 -0.77 -20.43
N ASN A 560 -21.15 -1.17 -19.28
CA ASN A 560 -22.57 -1.49 -19.12
C ASN A 560 -23.39 -0.23 -18.81
N ILE A 561 -23.22 0.81 -19.63
CA ILE A 561 -23.98 2.05 -19.53
C ILE A 561 -24.67 2.26 -20.88
N SER A 562 -25.97 1.96 -20.91
CA SER A 562 -26.85 2.36 -21.99
C SER A 562 -27.75 3.48 -21.48
N SER A 563 -27.84 4.58 -22.22
CA SER A 563 -28.76 5.67 -21.90
C SER A 563 -29.34 6.25 -23.19
N VAL A 564 -30.60 6.66 -23.14
CA VAL A 564 -31.20 7.43 -24.23
C VAL A 564 -30.58 8.82 -24.17
N TYR A 565 -29.65 9.10 -25.07
CA TYR A 565 -29.07 10.44 -25.18
C TYR A 565 -30.17 11.43 -25.58
N LYS A 566 -30.54 12.31 -24.66
CA LYS A 566 -31.35 13.50 -24.94
C LYS A 566 -30.42 14.71 -25.04
N LYS A 567 -30.27 15.24 -26.25
CA LYS A 567 -29.66 16.56 -26.44
C LYS A 567 -30.52 17.58 -25.69
N LEU A 568 -29.92 18.28 -24.75
CA LEU A 568 -30.60 19.37 -24.03
C LEU A 568 -30.49 20.64 -24.88
N ASP A 569 -31.43 21.55 -24.71
CA ASP A 569 -31.34 22.87 -25.32
C ASP A 569 -30.01 23.52 -24.94
N VAL A 570 -29.40 24.20 -25.91
CA VAL A 570 -28.11 24.87 -25.71
C VAL A 570 -28.29 25.84 -24.55
N ILE A 571 -27.54 25.65 -23.48
CA ILE A 571 -27.50 26.63 -22.40
C ILE A 571 -26.89 27.88 -23.03
N LYS A 572 -27.70 28.95 -23.17
CA LYS A 572 -27.20 30.27 -23.52
C LYS A 572 -26.32 30.77 -22.38
N ILE A 573 -25.04 30.48 -22.51
CA ILE A 573 -24.00 31.04 -21.66
C ILE A 573 -23.20 31.91 -22.60
N ASN A 574 -23.02 33.18 -22.25
CA ASN A 574 -22.15 34.09 -22.97
C ASN A 574 -20.72 33.83 -22.46
N PRO A 575 -19.92 33.01 -23.15
CA PRO A 575 -18.60 32.60 -22.68
C PRO A 575 -17.55 33.68 -23.00
N LEU A 576 -17.92 34.61 -23.89
CA LEU A 576 -17.18 35.80 -24.30
C LEU A 576 -17.07 36.84 -23.17
N LYS A 577 -18.02 36.86 -22.23
CA LYS A 577 -17.97 37.69 -21.02
C LYS A 577 -16.68 37.49 -20.18
N TYR A 578 -16.06 36.32 -20.24
CA TYR A 578 -14.85 36.00 -19.47
C TYR A 578 -13.55 36.31 -20.21
N ILE A 579 -13.63 36.91 -21.40
CA ILE A 579 -12.47 37.28 -22.20
C ILE A 579 -11.96 38.65 -21.76
N ASP A 580 -10.64 38.77 -21.64
CA ASP A 580 -9.98 40.05 -21.36
C ASP A 580 -9.72 40.80 -22.67
N TYR A 581 -10.75 41.48 -23.17
CA TYR A 581 -10.68 42.29 -24.39
C TYR A 581 -9.62 43.39 -24.32
N GLN A 582 -9.42 43.98 -23.14
CA GLN A 582 -8.38 44.97 -22.90
C GLN A 582 -6.98 44.38 -23.06
N TYR A 583 -6.77 43.15 -22.60
CA TYR A 583 -5.51 42.44 -22.81
C TYR A 583 -5.28 42.11 -24.29
N ILE A 584 -6.30 41.63 -25.01
CA ILE A 584 -6.20 41.38 -26.46
C ILE A 584 -5.83 42.69 -27.20
N TYR A 585 -6.52 43.79 -26.89
CA TYR A 585 -6.19 45.11 -27.46
C TYR A 585 -4.73 45.50 -27.17
N LYS A 586 -4.27 45.37 -25.92
CA LYS A 586 -2.88 45.64 -25.55
C LYS A 586 -1.88 44.71 -26.23
N MET A 587 -2.23 43.46 -26.50
CA MET A 587 -1.35 42.55 -27.25
C MET A 587 -1.16 43.03 -28.68
N ILE A 588 -2.21 43.55 -29.31
CA ILE A 588 -2.14 44.13 -30.66
C ILE A 588 -1.30 45.40 -30.66
N GLN A 589 -1.55 46.32 -29.73
CA GLN A 589 -0.78 47.57 -29.61
C GLN A 589 0.71 47.35 -29.35
N ASN A 590 1.06 46.25 -28.67
CA ASN A 590 2.45 45.88 -28.38
C ASN A 590 3.04 44.87 -29.39
N GLU A 591 2.37 44.65 -30.53
CA GLU A 591 2.81 43.73 -31.61
C GLU A 591 3.04 42.28 -31.14
N LYS A 592 2.42 41.87 -30.02
CA LYS A 592 2.47 40.49 -29.50
C LYS A 592 1.42 39.58 -30.13
N LEU A 593 0.45 40.15 -30.83
CA LEU A 593 -0.57 39.47 -31.62
C LEU A 593 -0.91 40.37 -32.80
N SER A 594 -0.78 39.90 -34.03
CA SER A 594 -1.19 40.71 -35.19
C SER A 594 -2.71 40.73 -35.35
N ILE A 595 -3.23 41.81 -35.93
CA ILE A 595 -4.67 41.92 -36.23
C ILE A 595 -5.13 40.82 -37.20
N TYR A 596 -4.28 40.40 -38.14
CA TYR A 596 -4.57 39.31 -39.07
C TYR A 596 -4.62 37.94 -38.40
N GLU A 597 -3.76 37.70 -37.40
CA GLU A 597 -3.85 36.49 -36.57
C GLU A 597 -5.14 36.48 -35.77
N LEU A 598 -5.52 37.59 -35.13
CA LEU A 598 -6.81 37.69 -34.44
C LEU A 598 -7.98 37.48 -35.40
N ALA A 599 -7.98 38.12 -36.57
CA ALA A 599 -9.03 37.93 -37.57
C ALA A 599 -9.11 36.46 -38.04
N LYS A 600 -7.98 35.79 -38.26
CA LYS A 600 -7.96 34.36 -38.61
C LYS A 600 -8.60 33.50 -37.52
N ILE A 601 -8.36 33.84 -36.24
CA ILE A 601 -8.99 33.16 -35.11
C ILE A 601 -10.51 33.43 -35.10
N LEU A 602 -10.92 34.68 -35.28
CA LEU A 602 -12.33 35.09 -35.27
C LEU A 602 -13.14 34.51 -36.44
N LYS A 603 -12.51 34.18 -37.57
CA LYS A 603 -13.17 33.47 -38.68
C LYS A 603 -13.70 32.07 -38.30
N THR A 604 -13.28 31.52 -37.17
CA THR A 604 -13.81 30.25 -36.65
C THR A 604 -15.13 30.41 -35.90
N PHE A 605 -15.51 31.66 -35.58
CA PHE A 605 -16.69 31.95 -34.77
C PHE A 605 -17.95 31.81 -35.62
N ASP A 606 -19.05 31.38 -34.99
CA ASP A 606 -20.35 31.57 -35.61
C ASP A 606 -20.75 33.06 -35.58
N GLU A 607 -21.75 33.41 -36.38
CA GLU A 607 -22.16 34.80 -36.58
C GLU A 607 -22.56 35.50 -35.27
N GLU A 608 -23.32 34.81 -34.40
CA GLU A 608 -23.75 35.34 -33.09
C GLU A 608 -22.53 35.64 -32.21
N SER A 609 -21.61 34.69 -32.08
CA SER A 609 -20.39 34.85 -31.28
C SER A 609 -19.46 35.91 -31.84
N LEU A 610 -19.36 36.02 -33.17
CA LEU A 610 -18.54 37.03 -33.83
C LEU A 610 -19.08 38.43 -33.54
N LEU A 611 -20.38 38.65 -33.75
CA LEU A 611 -21.03 39.93 -33.49
C LEU A 611 -20.91 40.33 -32.01
N GLU A 612 -21.08 39.38 -31.10
CA GLU A 612 -20.91 39.62 -29.67
C GLU A 612 -19.45 39.99 -29.33
N PHE A 613 -18.46 39.28 -29.89
CA PHE A 613 -17.05 39.62 -29.70
C PHE A 613 -16.74 41.04 -30.19
N LEU A 614 -17.20 41.38 -31.40
CA LEU A 614 -16.99 42.70 -31.98
C LEU A 614 -17.71 43.79 -31.19
N SER A 615 -18.92 43.52 -30.69
CA SER A 615 -19.66 44.44 -29.82
C SER A 615 -18.87 44.78 -28.56
N TYR A 616 -18.30 43.78 -27.88
CA TYR A 616 -17.43 44.01 -26.73
C TYR A 616 -16.13 44.73 -27.11
N MET A 617 -15.47 44.34 -28.20
CA MET A 617 -14.26 45.01 -28.66
C MET A 617 -14.51 46.48 -29.01
N ASN A 618 -15.70 46.81 -29.54
CA ASN A 618 -16.09 48.17 -29.87
C ASN A 618 -16.13 49.08 -28.65
N THR A 619 -16.47 48.52 -27.47
CA THR A 619 -16.41 49.28 -26.20
C THR A 619 -14.99 49.59 -25.75
N ILE A 620 -13.99 48.87 -26.28
CA ILE A 620 -12.56 49.02 -25.96
C ILE A 620 -11.86 49.91 -27.00
N SER A 621 -12.07 49.63 -28.29
CA SER A 621 -11.51 50.38 -29.42
C SER A 621 -12.39 50.23 -30.65
N GLN A 622 -13.06 51.32 -31.03
CA GLN A 622 -13.88 51.39 -32.23
C GLN A 622 -13.03 51.22 -33.49
N ASP A 623 -11.86 51.86 -33.54
CA ASP A 623 -10.93 51.79 -34.68
C ASP A 623 -10.47 50.34 -34.93
N LEU A 624 -10.02 49.62 -33.89
CA LEU A 624 -9.64 48.22 -34.03
C LEU A 624 -10.83 47.36 -34.50
N THR A 625 -12.03 47.65 -34.00
CA THR A 625 -13.23 46.90 -34.35
C THR A 625 -13.60 47.07 -35.83
N ILE A 626 -13.52 48.30 -36.35
CA ILE A 626 -13.73 48.60 -37.78
C ILE A 626 -12.69 47.88 -38.64
N GLN A 627 -11.41 47.92 -38.23
CA GLN A 627 -10.37 47.19 -38.95
C GLN A 627 -10.62 45.68 -38.97
N LEU A 628 -11.00 45.09 -37.83
CA LEU A 628 -11.36 43.67 -37.75
C LEU A 628 -12.56 43.34 -38.63
N TRP A 629 -13.63 44.14 -38.60
CA TRP A 629 -14.82 43.97 -39.43
C TRP A 629 -14.47 43.95 -40.93
N ASN A 630 -13.66 44.91 -41.38
CA ASN A 630 -13.22 45.00 -42.77
C ASN A 630 -12.38 43.78 -43.19
N ILE A 631 -11.47 43.30 -42.33
CA ILE A 631 -10.63 42.10 -42.62
C ILE A 631 -11.48 40.82 -42.65
N LEU A 632 -12.54 40.76 -41.85
CA LEU A 632 -13.45 39.64 -41.78
C LEU A 632 -14.46 39.60 -42.94
N GLY A 633 -14.52 40.66 -43.76
CA GLY A 633 -15.37 40.72 -44.95
C GLY A 633 -16.79 41.21 -44.68
N GLY A 634 -16.99 41.99 -43.60
CA GLY A 634 -18.28 42.65 -43.37
C GLY A 634 -18.52 43.78 -44.39
N GLU A 635 -19.69 43.78 -45.03
CA GLU A 635 -20.14 44.91 -45.85
C GLU A 635 -20.75 46.00 -44.95
N ASN A 636 -20.62 47.26 -45.39
CA ASN A 636 -20.88 48.50 -44.63
C ASN A 636 -22.22 48.57 -43.90
#